data_AF-A0AB34K5X6-F1
#
_entry.id   AF-A0AB34K5X6-F1
#
_cell.length_a   1.000
_cell.length_b   1.000
_cell.length_c   1.000
_cell.angle_alpha   90.00
_cell.angle_beta   90.00
_cell.angle_gamma   90.00
#
_symmetry.space_group_name_H-M   'P 1'
#
loop_
_entity.id
_entity.type
_entity.pdbx_description
1 polymer ?
#
loop_
_entity_poly.entity_id
_entity_poly.type
_entity_poly.pdbx_seq_one_letter_code
_entity_poly.pdbx_strand_id
1 'polypeptide(L)'
;MSVAGVGVIRFWGFSPAVDLLEDLAAIGCAVDSAADEDPLRLLMVCPGDVRHVLQTLAGASSRRVGSGADVRPFEACVFEKEPETLARHALLLAVALDFELPRRERAELLLELWANSLLREKTASYLATKARQLSRAVSEEEGLLAPLIDVSALKMKDRDRLEEIFRSWAEDVEFDVVRLRDERLRNFYKARYEHRASVLDWDYTWELMPIASIVHKIHFREWRMTGVLFEVRDSAYTAPNRTMASYAYGRQKGSSVQRRGFWCDIANGPFAAMGVTCDDERLTAKKSDRHTKSSNDIAYYVMLQWLTAIENGTRFQLKQEDIHDFEYGASVNGGGAFMKGFLTPNSKLDGVVEEVDGHADEADVVDVEEEARAHAIKAKVCAAKLEKLPKFKLKLLCGDWLDVVRKPRHQHAFDALTLGTHVAYLCADKRVNQLLKERAAICVETAKFLVELRGENRKEYGTKLHACALSLGWTARESGEADGIKSACFRYCFDANVAKAHLERIKDAPPAEPLQLMGPEVAEDETAAGSPALDGEGRPTGTEAVAADDVGLGCLQIAAEQNDERTTQDSTPDIVAQSEPVILPGGQVMGTSQAELSAIGNGGKICAITGLPAKYKDPVTGLPYANLDAYKELRKRHPDPKKPLPSDEKEEASEVPEFQERLRPILTGGMGRRVNKACS
;
A
#
# COMPACT_ATOMS: atom_id res chain seq x y z
N MET A 1 -17.30 12.53 0.58
CA MET A 1 -16.51 11.86 -0.48
C MET A 1 -16.07 10.50 0.03
N SER A 2 -16.45 9.41 -0.63
CA SER A 2 -16.06 8.04 -0.24
C SER A 2 -14.75 7.63 -0.93
N VAL A 3 -13.79 7.14 -0.15
CA VAL A 3 -12.49 6.60 -0.61
C VAL A 3 -12.35 5.14 -0.14
N ALA A 4 -13.35 4.32 -0.48
CA ALA A 4 -13.47 2.96 0.01
C ALA A 4 -12.29 2.05 -0.41
N GLY A 5 -11.66 2.35 -1.54
CA GLY A 5 -10.52 1.62 -2.08
C GLY A 5 -9.26 1.76 -1.22
N VAL A 6 -9.02 2.95 -0.65
CA VAL A 6 -7.94 3.23 0.33
C VAL A 6 -7.99 2.28 1.53
N GLY A 7 -9.19 1.84 1.92
CA GLY A 7 -9.36 0.99 3.08
C GLY A 7 -9.36 1.75 4.40
N VAL A 8 -9.72 1.02 5.45
CA VAL A 8 -9.85 1.59 6.80
C VAL A 8 -8.53 1.55 7.57
N ILE A 9 -7.57 0.74 7.11
CA ILE A 9 -6.23 0.64 7.69
C ILE A 9 -5.22 1.17 6.67
N ARG A 10 -4.39 2.13 7.10
CA ARG A 10 -3.35 2.72 6.26
C ARG A 10 -1.99 2.16 6.63
N PHE A 11 -1.39 1.45 5.67
CA PHE A 11 -0.03 0.89 5.79
C PHE A 11 1.01 1.62 4.96
N TRP A 12 0.58 2.67 4.24
CA TRP A 12 1.42 3.67 3.61
C TRP A 12 0.71 5.01 3.57
N GLY A 13 1.48 6.09 3.47
CA GLY A 13 0.92 7.43 3.27
C GLY A 13 0.78 7.82 1.81
N PHE A 14 0.11 8.94 1.56
CA PHE A 14 -0.26 9.41 0.22
C PHE A 14 0.52 10.67 -0.19
N SER A 15 1.74 10.78 0.28
CA SER A 15 2.64 11.89 -0.02
C SER A 15 4.09 11.46 0.07
N PRO A 16 5.02 12.13 -0.66
CA PRO A 16 6.44 11.89 -0.50
C PRO A 16 6.93 12.03 0.94
N ALA A 17 8.01 11.33 1.27
CA ALA A 17 8.70 11.53 2.53
C ALA A 17 9.19 12.98 2.69
N VAL A 18 9.28 13.43 3.94
CA VAL A 18 9.66 14.80 4.32
C VAL A 18 10.68 14.70 5.44
N ASP A 19 11.76 15.49 5.32
CA ASP A 19 12.73 15.70 6.40
C ASP A 19 12.18 16.78 7.34
N LEU A 20 11.73 16.37 8.53
CA LEU A 20 11.11 17.31 9.48
C LEU A 20 12.14 18.22 10.16
N LEU A 21 13.42 17.83 10.20
CA LEU A 21 14.47 18.71 10.69
C LEU A 21 14.82 19.78 9.65
N GLU A 22 14.75 19.47 8.35
CA GLU A 22 14.85 20.47 7.30
C GLU A 22 13.69 21.49 7.39
N ASP A 23 12.47 21.01 7.61
CA ASP A 23 11.31 21.87 7.79
C ASP A 23 11.43 22.79 9.02
N LEU A 24 12.01 22.30 10.12
CA LEU A 24 12.35 23.09 11.30
C LEU A 24 13.44 24.14 11.02
N ALA A 25 14.52 23.74 10.37
CA ALA A 25 15.60 24.65 10.00
C ALA A 25 15.11 25.78 9.09
N ALA A 26 14.21 25.47 8.15
CA ALA A 26 13.61 26.45 7.25
C ALA A 26 12.72 27.48 7.95
N ILE A 27 12.20 27.16 9.13
CA ILE A 27 11.54 28.13 10.02
C ILE A 27 12.49 28.66 11.09
N GLY A 28 13.82 28.60 10.92
CA GLY A 28 14.79 29.22 11.81
C GLY A 28 14.96 28.54 13.17
N CYS A 29 14.48 27.31 13.36
CA CYS A 29 14.77 26.52 14.56
C CYS A 29 16.21 25.97 14.49
N ALA A 30 16.92 26.01 15.61
CA ALA A 30 18.28 25.46 15.68
C ALA A 30 18.24 23.93 15.72
N VAL A 31 18.70 23.29 14.64
CA VAL A 31 18.76 21.84 14.49
C VAL A 31 20.17 21.27 14.67
N ASP A 32 21.20 22.08 14.43
CA ASP A 32 22.62 21.68 14.49
C ASP A 32 23.29 22.26 15.75
N SER A 33 22.84 21.83 16.95
CA SER A 33 23.38 22.28 18.23
C SER A 33 23.63 21.13 19.20
N ALA A 34 24.90 20.72 19.31
CA ALA A 34 25.35 19.71 20.27
C ALA A 34 25.26 20.16 21.74
N ALA A 35 25.04 21.46 22.01
CA ALA A 35 24.93 21.99 23.36
C ALA A 35 23.53 21.82 23.97
N ASP A 36 22.52 21.58 23.14
CA ASP A 36 21.14 21.41 23.59
C ASP A 36 20.79 19.92 23.65
N GLU A 37 20.78 19.36 24.86
CA GLU A 37 20.44 17.96 25.10
C GLU A 37 18.91 17.73 25.16
N ASP A 38 18.08 18.77 25.18
CA ASP A 38 16.61 18.59 25.13
C ASP A 38 16.22 18.21 23.70
N PRO A 39 15.56 17.05 23.47
CA PRO A 39 15.30 16.59 22.12
C PRO A 39 14.23 17.42 21.40
N LEU A 40 14.42 17.63 20.09
CA LEU A 40 13.36 18.10 19.19
C LEU A 40 12.27 17.04 19.08
N ARG A 41 11.02 17.39 19.34
CA ARG A 41 9.91 16.44 19.28
C ARG A 41 9.10 16.62 18.00
N LEU A 42 9.05 15.57 17.20
CA LEU A 42 8.45 15.56 15.87
C LEU A 42 7.18 14.68 15.92
N LEU A 43 6.00 15.29 16.02
CA LEU A 43 4.73 14.56 16.08
C LEU A 43 4.24 14.20 14.67
N MET A 44 4.08 12.92 14.39
CA MET A 44 3.50 12.40 13.15
C MET A 44 2.16 11.73 13.47
N VAL A 45 1.06 12.31 13.02
CA VAL A 45 -0.29 11.81 13.27
C VAL A 45 -0.79 11.03 12.05
N CYS A 46 -0.89 9.72 12.25
CA CYS A 46 -1.27 8.73 11.24
C CYS A 46 -0.55 8.91 9.89
N PRO A 47 0.81 8.94 9.87
CA PRO A 47 1.58 9.00 8.63
C PRO A 47 1.43 7.73 7.76
N GLY A 48 0.98 6.61 8.34
CA GLY A 48 0.75 5.33 7.65
C GLY A 48 1.98 4.45 7.49
N ASP A 49 3.18 5.04 7.40
CA ASP A 49 4.46 4.32 7.31
C ASP A 49 5.66 5.13 7.83
N VAL A 50 6.81 4.47 7.91
CA VAL A 50 8.05 4.99 8.53
C VAL A 50 8.79 6.04 7.69
N ARG A 51 8.28 6.42 6.51
CA ARG A 51 9.06 7.18 5.51
C ARG A 51 9.60 8.52 6.03
N HIS A 52 8.81 9.26 6.80
CA HIS A 52 9.23 10.53 7.38
C HIS A 52 10.34 10.33 8.41
N VAL A 53 10.29 9.23 9.17
CA VAL A 53 11.34 8.87 10.13
C VAL A 53 12.65 8.55 9.40
N LEU A 54 12.60 7.71 8.35
CA LEU A 54 13.80 7.34 7.59
C LEU A 54 14.40 8.52 6.84
N GLN A 55 13.58 9.35 6.20
CA GLN A 55 14.03 10.57 5.52
C GLN A 55 14.68 11.55 6.51
N THR A 56 14.06 11.76 7.68
CA THR A 56 14.61 12.66 8.71
C THR A 56 15.91 12.13 9.30
N LEU A 57 15.99 10.82 9.57
CA LEU A 57 17.20 10.17 10.09
C LEU A 57 18.34 10.20 9.07
N ALA A 58 18.05 9.92 7.80
CA ALA A 58 19.00 10.03 6.69
C ALA A 58 19.54 11.47 6.58
N GLY A 59 18.66 12.46 6.58
CA GLY A 59 19.04 13.88 6.56
C GLY A 59 19.89 14.29 7.77
N ALA A 60 19.56 13.80 8.96
CA ALA A 60 20.33 14.04 10.18
C ALA A 60 21.75 13.44 10.08
N SER A 61 21.88 12.20 9.62
CA SER A 61 23.19 11.57 9.41
C SER A 61 24.04 12.34 8.40
N SER A 62 23.42 12.84 7.32
CA SER A 62 24.12 13.66 6.33
C SER A 62 24.52 15.04 6.85
N ARG A 63 23.67 15.72 7.63
CA ARG A 63 24.03 16.99 8.28
C ARG A 63 25.20 16.84 9.24
N ARG A 64 25.20 15.75 10.03
CA ARG A 64 26.29 15.46 10.98
C ARG A 64 27.64 15.33 10.29
N VAL A 65 27.70 14.57 9.20
CA VAL A 65 28.96 14.39 8.43
C VAL A 65 29.32 15.64 7.63
N GLY A 66 28.36 16.31 7.02
CA GLY A 66 28.61 17.48 6.17
C GLY A 66 29.03 18.73 6.93
N SER A 67 28.44 18.99 8.10
CA SER A 67 28.77 20.16 8.94
C SER A 67 29.92 19.89 9.92
N GLY A 68 30.18 18.62 10.25
CA GLY A 68 31.11 18.23 11.33
C GLY A 68 30.57 18.51 12.74
N ALA A 69 29.37 19.06 12.87
CA ALA A 69 28.67 19.29 14.14
C ALA A 69 27.67 18.16 14.41
N ASP A 70 27.41 17.86 15.69
CA ASP A 70 26.36 16.91 16.03
C ASP A 70 24.98 17.54 15.82
N VAL A 71 24.03 16.72 15.37
CA VAL A 71 22.63 17.13 15.22
C VAL A 71 21.98 17.07 16.59
N ARG A 72 21.14 18.06 16.91
CA ARG A 72 20.37 18.07 18.16
C ARG A 72 19.57 16.76 18.29
N PRO A 73 19.52 16.12 19.46
CA PRO A 73 18.73 14.91 19.65
C PRO A 73 17.27 15.11 19.21
N PHE A 74 16.61 14.07 18.72
CA PHE A 74 15.20 14.18 18.33
C PHE A 74 14.36 12.94 18.65
N GLU A 75 13.08 13.16 18.96
CA GLU A 75 12.08 12.14 19.20
C GLU A 75 11.05 12.14 18.06
N ALA A 76 11.08 11.12 17.21
CA ALA A 76 10.04 10.86 16.23
C ALA A 76 8.83 10.23 16.93
N CYS A 77 7.84 11.07 17.27
CA CYS A 77 6.63 10.68 17.97
C CYS A 77 5.55 10.26 16.97
N VAL A 78 5.40 8.96 16.74
CA VAL A 78 4.43 8.43 15.77
C VAL A 78 3.15 8.02 16.49
N PHE A 79 2.06 8.70 16.15
CA PHE A 79 0.71 8.29 16.54
C PHE A 79 0.04 7.51 15.41
N GLU A 80 -0.34 6.27 15.70
CA GLU A 80 -1.25 5.51 14.87
C GLU A 80 -2.45 5.11 15.72
N LYS A 81 -3.65 5.21 15.15
CA LYS A 81 -4.85 4.73 15.82
C LYS A 81 -4.82 3.20 15.97
N GLU A 82 -4.38 2.54 14.91
CA GLU A 82 -4.40 1.08 14.80
C GLU A 82 -3.01 0.52 15.15
N PRO A 83 -2.92 -0.38 16.13
CA PRO A 83 -1.64 -0.88 16.62
C PRO A 83 -0.86 -1.69 15.57
N GLU A 84 -1.54 -2.26 14.57
CA GLU A 84 -0.90 -2.97 13.46
C GLU A 84 -0.02 -2.03 12.62
N THR A 85 -0.50 -0.82 12.33
CA THR A 85 0.32 0.18 11.63
C THR A 85 1.51 0.60 12.49
N LEU A 86 1.29 0.79 13.80
CA LEU A 86 2.36 1.14 14.74
C LEU A 86 3.45 0.05 14.83
N ALA A 87 3.05 -1.22 14.84
CA ALA A 87 3.97 -2.36 14.78
C ALA A 87 4.79 -2.36 13.48
N ARG A 88 4.18 -1.99 12.35
CA ARG A 88 4.89 -1.88 11.05
C ARG A 88 5.92 -0.76 11.05
N HIS A 89 5.68 0.37 11.72
CA HIS A 89 6.70 1.42 11.89
C HIS A 89 7.96 0.87 12.56
N ALA A 90 7.78 0.13 13.66
CA ALA A 90 8.89 -0.52 14.36
C ALA A 90 9.60 -1.58 13.50
N LEU A 91 8.83 -2.38 12.75
CA LEU A 91 9.39 -3.37 11.83
C LEU A 91 10.23 -2.74 10.73
N LEU A 92 9.69 -1.77 10.00
CA LEU A 92 10.40 -1.17 8.87
C LEU A 92 11.65 -0.40 9.34
N LEU A 93 11.59 0.25 10.51
CA LEU A 93 12.79 0.82 11.13
C LEU A 93 13.82 -0.28 11.48
N ALA A 94 13.38 -1.39 12.06
CA ALA A 94 14.26 -2.51 12.40
C ALA A 94 14.98 -3.11 11.19
N VAL A 95 14.29 -3.25 10.05
CA VAL A 95 14.91 -3.71 8.79
C VAL A 95 15.90 -2.68 8.26
N ALA A 96 15.56 -1.39 8.29
CA ALA A 96 16.46 -0.34 7.85
C ALA A 96 17.76 -0.30 8.66
N LEU A 97 17.69 -0.61 9.96
CA LEU A 97 18.82 -0.62 10.89
C LEU A 97 19.50 -1.99 11.05
N ASP A 98 19.14 -2.98 10.24
CA ASP A 98 19.74 -4.31 10.29
C ASP A 98 21.10 -4.35 9.58
N PHE A 99 22.13 -3.81 10.24
CA PHE A 99 23.47 -3.70 9.66
C PHE A 99 24.20 -5.03 9.48
N GLU A 100 23.60 -6.14 9.88
CA GLU A 100 24.08 -7.49 9.54
C GLU A 100 23.85 -7.82 8.07
N LEU A 101 22.90 -7.12 7.42
CA LEU A 101 22.56 -7.29 6.02
C LEU A 101 23.18 -6.20 5.13
N PRO A 102 23.63 -6.56 3.91
CA PRO A 102 24.03 -5.59 2.91
C PRO A 102 22.91 -4.57 2.60
N ARG A 103 23.29 -3.34 2.26
CA ARG A 103 22.33 -2.26 1.95
C ARG A 103 21.31 -2.63 0.88
N ARG A 104 21.74 -3.34 -0.18
CA ARG A 104 20.84 -3.78 -1.26
C ARG A 104 19.78 -4.75 -0.76
N GLU A 105 20.18 -5.75 0.04
CA GLU A 105 19.25 -6.71 0.63
C GLU A 105 18.27 -6.03 1.59
N ARG A 106 18.73 -5.07 2.41
CA ARG A 106 17.84 -4.24 3.24
C ARG A 106 16.84 -3.44 2.42
N ALA A 107 17.27 -2.81 1.32
CA ALA A 107 16.39 -2.05 0.44
C ALA A 107 15.30 -2.95 -0.18
N GLU A 108 15.66 -4.14 -0.65
CA GLU A 108 14.70 -5.13 -1.17
C GLU A 108 13.72 -5.60 -0.10
N LEU A 109 14.22 -5.98 1.10
CA LEU A 109 13.37 -6.41 2.22
C LEU A 109 12.41 -5.31 2.66
N LEU A 110 12.86 -4.06 2.72
CA LEU A 110 12.02 -2.92 3.05
C LEU A 110 10.87 -2.78 2.06
N LEU A 111 11.15 -2.79 0.75
CA LEU A 111 10.15 -2.65 -0.29
C LEU A 111 9.13 -3.81 -0.27
N GLU A 112 9.61 -5.05 -0.14
CA GLU A 112 8.72 -6.23 -0.06
C GLU A 112 7.80 -6.17 1.17
N LEU A 113 8.36 -5.98 2.37
CA LEU A 113 7.59 -5.95 3.62
C LEU A 113 6.64 -4.74 3.69
N TRP A 114 7.06 -3.61 3.13
CA TRP A 114 6.29 -2.37 3.13
C TRP A 114 5.03 -2.45 2.26
N ALA A 115 5.11 -3.05 1.07
CA ALA A 115 4.10 -2.82 0.02
C ALA A 115 3.53 -4.07 -0.66
N ASN A 116 4.17 -5.23 -0.54
CA ASN A 116 3.66 -6.45 -1.17
C ASN A 116 2.70 -7.21 -0.24
N SER A 117 1.67 -7.82 -0.81
CA SER A 117 0.76 -8.74 -0.12
C SER A 117 1.35 -10.14 0.02
N LEU A 118 2.22 -10.55 -0.91
CA LEU A 118 2.95 -11.81 -0.90
C LEU A 118 4.45 -11.53 -0.79
N LEU A 119 5.18 -12.48 -0.21
CA LEU A 119 6.61 -12.44 0.05
C LEU A 119 7.29 -13.69 -0.53
N ARG A 120 8.60 -13.58 -0.73
CA ARG A 120 9.47 -14.76 -0.86
C ARG A 120 9.52 -15.50 0.48
N GLU A 121 9.68 -16.82 0.46
CA GLU A 121 9.82 -17.63 1.68
C GLU A 121 10.94 -17.10 2.60
N LYS A 122 12.10 -16.77 2.02
CA LYS A 122 13.23 -16.16 2.77
C LYS A 122 12.81 -14.87 3.50
N THR A 123 12.03 -14.00 2.86
CA THR A 123 11.56 -12.75 3.45
C THR A 123 10.53 -13.02 4.56
N ALA A 124 9.68 -14.05 4.42
CA ALA A 124 8.74 -14.46 5.45
C ALA A 124 9.45 -15.03 6.70
N SER A 125 10.47 -15.86 6.53
CA SER A 125 11.26 -16.37 7.66
C SER A 125 12.09 -15.28 8.35
N TYR A 126 12.61 -14.32 7.57
CA TYR A 126 13.24 -13.12 8.12
C TYR A 126 12.26 -12.30 8.97
N LEU A 127 11.05 -12.06 8.45
CA LEU A 127 9.98 -11.38 9.17
C LEU A 127 9.66 -12.06 10.51
N ALA A 128 9.49 -13.39 10.53
CA ALA A 128 9.19 -14.13 11.76
C ALA A 128 10.30 -13.99 12.81
N THR A 129 11.56 -13.92 12.36
CA THR A 129 12.70 -13.67 13.26
C THR A 129 12.71 -12.25 13.80
N LYS A 130 12.50 -11.23 12.95
CA LYS A 130 12.42 -9.84 13.38
C LYS A 130 11.23 -9.55 14.29
N ALA A 131 10.09 -10.19 14.03
CA ALA A 131 8.90 -10.08 14.89
C ALA A 131 9.19 -10.54 16.33
N ARG A 132 9.93 -11.64 16.51
CA ARG A 132 10.35 -12.11 17.84
C ARG A 132 11.30 -11.12 18.53
N GLN A 133 12.24 -10.52 17.79
CA GLN A 133 13.14 -9.50 18.34
C GLN A 133 12.37 -8.24 18.78
N LEU A 134 11.41 -7.78 17.97
CA LEU A 134 10.56 -6.63 18.29
C LEU A 134 9.63 -6.89 19.46
N SER A 135 9.08 -8.10 19.56
CA SER A 135 8.28 -8.53 20.70
C SER A 135 9.04 -8.35 22.02
N ARG A 136 10.30 -8.79 22.09
CA ARG A 136 11.15 -8.58 23.28
C ARG A 136 11.50 -7.12 23.50
N ALA A 137 11.82 -6.38 22.42
CA ALA A 137 12.13 -4.96 22.53
C ALA A 137 10.96 -4.11 23.07
N VAL A 138 9.71 -4.49 22.76
CA VAL A 138 8.51 -3.74 23.20
C VAL A 138 8.00 -4.20 24.57
N SER A 139 7.99 -5.50 24.84
CA SER A 139 7.44 -6.05 26.10
C SER A 139 8.47 -6.09 27.23
N GLU A 140 9.71 -6.48 26.92
CA GLU A 140 10.78 -6.71 27.89
C GLU A 140 11.83 -5.58 27.88
N GLU A 141 11.75 -4.65 26.92
CA GLU A 141 12.73 -3.58 26.70
C GLU A 141 14.16 -4.14 26.46
N GLU A 142 14.24 -5.33 25.83
CA GLU A 142 15.48 -6.05 25.55
C GLU A 142 15.95 -5.97 24.08
N GLY A 143 17.26 -6.08 23.88
CA GLY A 143 17.89 -6.17 22.56
C GLY A 143 18.38 -4.84 21.99
N LEU A 144 19.03 -4.90 20.82
CA LEU A 144 19.72 -3.74 20.21
C LEU A 144 18.79 -2.59 19.80
N LEU A 145 17.51 -2.89 19.57
CA LEU A 145 16.52 -1.89 19.14
C LEU A 145 15.78 -1.23 20.31
N ALA A 146 15.75 -1.84 21.49
CA ALA A 146 15.02 -1.32 22.65
C ALA A 146 15.44 0.12 23.03
N PRO A 147 16.73 0.51 23.00
CA PRO A 147 17.13 1.90 23.28
C PRO A 147 16.57 2.93 22.28
N LEU A 148 16.22 2.49 21.07
CA LEU A 148 15.72 3.35 19.99
C LEU A 148 14.18 3.41 19.96
N ILE A 149 13.47 2.46 20.57
CA ILE A 149 12.00 2.39 20.56
C ILE A 149 11.46 2.78 21.94
N ASP A 150 10.88 3.96 22.04
CA ASP A 150 10.28 4.45 23.28
C ASP A 150 8.79 4.06 23.37
N VAL A 151 8.50 3.12 24.27
CA VAL A 151 7.16 2.61 24.59
C VAL A 151 6.56 3.22 25.87
N SER A 152 7.21 4.21 26.49
CA SER A 152 6.80 4.84 27.76
C SER A 152 5.43 5.56 27.71
N ALA A 153 4.96 5.86 26.51
CA ALA A 153 3.67 6.52 26.30
C ALA A 153 2.49 5.55 26.13
N LEU A 154 2.78 4.26 25.85
CA LEU A 154 1.79 3.20 25.66
C LEU A 154 1.26 2.70 27.01
N LYS A 155 -0.05 2.40 27.06
CA LYS A 155 -0.63 1.69 28.21
C LYS A 155 -0.21 0.21 28.13
N MET A 156 -0.18 -0.53 29.24
CA MET A 156 0.22 -1.95 29.24
C MET A 156 -0.61 -2.78 28.25
N LYS A 157 -1.94 -2.56 28.20
CA LYS A 157 -2.82 -3.20 27.21
C LYS A 157 -2.41 -2.96 25.75
N ASP A 158 -1.80 -1.81 25.45
CA ASP A 158 -1.38 -1.47 24.09
C ASP A 158 -0.05 -2.17 23.77
N ARG A 159 0.83 -2.36 24.78
CA ARG A 159 2.05 -3.18 24.66
C ARG A 159 1.71 -4.65 24.45
N ASP A 160 0.79 -5.20 25.25
CA ASP A 160 0.29 -6.57 25.11
C ASP A 160 -0.29 -6.80 23.71
N ARG A 161 -1.01 -5.79 23.19
CA ARG A 161 -1.56 -5.84 21.83
C ARG A 161 -0.49 -5.83 20.75
N LEU A 162 0.56 -5.03 20.90
CA LEU A 162 1.72 -5.06 19.98
C LEU A 162 2.41 -6.42 20.02
N GLU A 163 2.60 -7.00 21.21
CA GLU A 163 3.16 -8.34 21.38
C GLU A 163 2.34 -9.41 20.65
N GLU A 164 1.00 -9.37 20.80
CA GLU A 164 0.08 -10.25 20.08
C GLU A 164 0.22 -10.09 18.56
N ILE A 165 0.35 -8.85 18.08
CA ILE A 165 0.54 -8.56 16.65
C ILE A 165 1.85 -9.17 16.14
N PHE A 166 2.96 -8.96 16.86
CA PHE A 166 4.25 -9.54 16.47
C PHE A 166 4.20 -11.07 16.46
N ARG A 167 3.57 -11.70 17.45
CA ARG A 167 3.35 -13.15 17.48
C ARG A 167 2.54 -13.62 16.27
N SER A 168 1.56 -12.82 15.84
CA SER A 168 0.71 -13.12 14.69
C SER A 168 1.42 -13.12 13.33
N TRP A 169 2.69 -12.69 13.28
CA TRP A 169 3.52 -12.67 12.07
C TRP A 169 4.40 -13.92 11.91
N ALA A 170 4.32 -14.88 12.84
CA ALA A 170 5.03 -16.16 12.73
C ALA A 170 4.54 -16.99 11.52
N GLU A 171 5.43 -17.82 10.98
CA GLU A 171 5.18 -18.60 9.75
C GLU A 171 4.07 -19.65 9.90
N ASP A 172 3.84 -20.13 11.11
CA ASP A 172 2.80 -21.11 11.46
C ASP A 172 1.41 -20.47 11.62
N VAL A 173 1.32 -19.13 11.70
CA VAL A 173 0.05 -18.43 11.78
C VAL A 173 -0.60 -18.37 10.40
N GLU A 174 -1.82 -18.89 10.30
CA GLU A 174 -2.59 -18.85 9.06
C GLU A 174 -2.99 -17.41 8.69
N PHE A 175 -2.74 -17.04 7.44
CA PHE A 175 -3.18 -15.76 6.87
C PHE A 175 -3.30 -15.88 5.35
N ASP A 176 -4.50 -16.21 4.86
CA ASP A 176 -4.79 -16.27 3.43
C ASP A 176 -5.07 -14.85 2.88
N VAL A 177 -4.00 -14.11 2.66
CA VAL A 177 -4.05 -12.76 2.09
C VAL A 177 -4.66 -12.73 0.69
N VAL A 178 -4.52 -13.81 -0.09
CA VAL A 178 -5.03 -13.89 -1.47
C VAL A 178 -6.55 -13.89 -1.45
N ARG A 179 -7.16 -14.78 -0.66
CA ARG A 179 -8.62 -14.82 -0.49
C ARG A 179 -9.15 -13.54 0.14
N LEU A 180 -8.53 -13.07 1.22
CA LEU A 180 -9.00 -11.86 1.93
C LEU A 180 -8.93 -10.60 1.06
N ARG A 181 -7.87 -10.47 0.25
CA ARG A 181 -7.75 -9.38 -0.72
C ARG A 181 -8.77 -9.53 -1.85
N ASP A 182 -9.04 -10.74 -2.32
CA ASP A 182 -10.08 -10.99 -3.33
C ASP A 182 -11.47 -10.59 -2.84
N GLU A 183 -11.84 -10.99 -1.62
CA GLU A 183 -13.09 -10.57 -0.96
C GLU A 183 -13.20 -9.05 -0.89
N ARG A 184 -12.10 -8.38 -0.53
CA ARG A 184 -12.04 -6.92 -0.51
C ARG A 184 -12.22 -6.31 -1.91
N LEU A 185 -11.59 -6.88 -2.94
CA LEU A 185 -11.78 -6.44 -4.33
C LEU A 185 -13.23 -6.64 -4.79
N ARG A 186 -13.86 -7.77 -4.47
CA ARG A 186 -15.29 -8.03 -4.79
C ARG A 186 -16.20 -7.00 -4.13
N ASN A 187 -15.97 -6.71 -2.86
CA ASN A 187 -16.74 -5.69 -2.13
C ASN A 187 -16.55 -4.28 -2.71
N PHE A 188 -15.34 -3.95 -3.17
CA PHE A 188 -15.03 -2.64 -3.76
C PHE A 188 -15.59 -2.47 -5.17
N TYR A 189 -15.37 -3.44 -6.06
CA TYR A 189 -15.82 -3.34 -7.45
C TYR A 189 -17.30 -3.72 -7.64
N LYS A 190 -17.86 -4.54 -6.73
CA LYS A 190 -19.22 -5.08 -6.81
C LYS A 190 -19.47 -5.71 -8.19
N ALA A 191 -20.55 -5.35 -8.87
CA ALA A 191 -20.88 -5.81 -10.22
C ALA A 191 -19.76 -5.56 -11.27
N ARG A 192 -18.83 -4.62 -11.03
CA ARG A 192 -17.71 -4.34 -11.93
C ARG A 192 -16.51 -5.25 -11.71
N TYR A 193 -16.54 -6.18 -10.76
CA TYR A 193 -15.38 -7.00 -10.39
C TYR A 193 -14.84 -7.80 -11.59
N GLU A 194 -15.71 -8.39 -12.41
CA GLU A 194 -15.30 -9.13 -13.63
C GLU A 194 -14.72 -8.19 -14.71
N HIS A 195 -15.13 -6.92 -14.70
CA HIS A 195 -14.67 -5.89 -15.64
C HIS A 195 -13.61 -4.95 -15.04
N ARG A 196 -13.02 -5.32 -13.89
CA ARG A 196 -12.12 -4.42 -13.14
C ARG A 196 -10.92 -3.98 -13.94
N ALA A 197 -10.39 -4.81 -14.84
CA ALA A 197 -9.27 -4.44 -15.71
C ALA A 197 -9.56 -3.16 -16.53
N SER A 198 -10.80 -2.97 -17.00
CA SER A 198 -11.22 -1.75 -17.69
C SER A 198 -11.32 -0.55 -16.75
N VAL A 199 -11.71 -0.77 -15.50
CA VAL A 199 -11.73 0.28 -14.45
C VAL A 199 -10.30 0.71 -14.10
N LEU A 200 -9.37 -0.24 -13.97
CA LEU A 200 -7.96 0.05 -13.70
C LEU A 200 -7.34 0.93 -14.79
N ASP A 201 -7.61 0.60 -16.05
CA ASP A 201 -7.12 1.36 -17.20
C ASP A 201 -7.69 2.79 -17.20
N TRP A 202 -8.97 2.95 -16.86
CA TRP A 202 -9.60 4.26 -16.75
C TRP A 202 -8.98 5.08 -15.61
N ASP A 203 -8.87 4.50 -14.40
CA ASP A 203 -8.26 5.12 -13.22
C ASP A 203 -6.82 5.56 -13.51
N TYR A 204 -6.06 4.71 -14.21
CA TYR A 204 -4.69 5.05 -14.61
C TYR A 204 -4.66 6.27 -15.54
N THR A 205 -5.40 6.20 -16.65
CA THR A 205 -5.31 7.20 -17.72
C THR A 205 -5.82 8.56 -17.28
N TRP A 206 -6.94 8.60 -16.55
CA TRP A 206 -7.62 9.85 -16.23
C TRP A 206 -7.29 10.41 -14.86
N GLU A 207 -6.89 9.57 -13.90
CA GLU A 207 -6.67 10.02 -12.53
C GLU A 207 -5.20 10.00 -12.12
N LEU A 208 -4.50 8.88 -12.31
CA LEU A 208 -3.12 8.76 -11.83
C LEU A 208 -2.09 9.39 -12.78
N MET A 209 -2.17 9.13 -14.09
CA MET A 209 -1.18 9.60 -15.06
C MET A 209 -1.01 11.14 -15.06
N PRO A 210 -2.07 11.97 -14.96
CA PRO A 210 -1.93 13.42 -14.94
C PRO A 210 -1.14 13.97 -13.74
N ILE A 211 -1.17 13.27 -12.60
CA ILE A 211 -0.55 13.71 -11.35
C ILE A 211 0.76 12.96 -11.01
N ALA A 212 0.97 11.79 -11.61
CA ALA A 212 2.07 10.87 -11.29
C ALA A 212 2.50 10.04 -12.52
N SER A 213 2.78 10.69 -13.65
CA SER A 213 3.14 10.01 -14.92
C SER A 213 4.36 9.06 -14.85
N ILE A 214 5.19 9.17 -13.81
CA ILE A 214 6.32 8.25 -13.53
C ILE A 214 5.85 6.84 -13.11
N VAL A 215 4.62 6.72 -12.62
CA VAL A 215 4.01 5.41 -12.37
C VAL A 215 3.65 4.78 -13.71
N HIS A 216 4.31 3.67 -14.01
CA HIS A 216 4.08 2.95 -15.24
C HIS A 216 2.75 2.20 -15.21
N LYS A 217 2.01 2.19 -16.33
CA LYS A 217 0.70 1.51 -16.45
C LYS A 217 0.75 0.05 -16.01
N ILE A 218 1.82 -0.66 -16.37
CA ILE A 218 2.01 -2.07 -16.02
C ILE A 218 2.10 -2.24 -14.50
N HIS A 219 2.95 -1.48 -13.81
CA HIS A 219 3.10 -1.61 -12.35
C HIS A 219 1.81 -1.27 -11.60
N PHE A 220 1.10 -0.22 -12.03
CA PHE A 220 -0.20 0.12 -11.45
C PHE A 220 -1.23 -1.00 -11.64
N ARG A 221 -1.32 -1.54 -12.86
CA ARG A 221 -2.22 -2.65 -13.19
C ARG A 221 -1.87 -3.92 -12.40
N GLU A 222 -0.61 -4.35 -12.44
CA GLU A 222 -0.17 -5.57 -11.77
C GLU A 222 -0.39 -5.48 -10.26
N TRP A 223 0.03 -4.39 -9.61
CA TRP A 223 -0.20 -4.23 -8.17
C TRP A 223 -1.70 -4.24 -7.82
N ARG A 224 -2.57 -3.59 -8.61
CA ARG A 224 -4.02 -3.64 -8.34
C ARG A 224 -4.64 -5.00 -8.63
N MET A 225 -4.05 -5.82 -9.49
CA MET A 225 -4.51 -7.19 -9.74
C MET A 225 -3.99 -8.17 -8.70
N THR A 226 -2.69 -8.17 -8.41
CA THR A 226 -2.00 -9.21 -7.63
C THR A 226 -1.72 -8.78 -6.19
N GLY A 227 -1.57 -7.48 -5.94
CA GLY A 227 -1.07 -6.94 -4.66
C GLY A 227 0.43 -7.10 -4.48
N VAL A 228 1.19 -7.39 -5.55
CA VAL A 228 2.65 -7.43 -5.55
C VAL A 228 3.14 -6.30 -6.44
N LEU A 229 4.04 -5.46 -5.92
CA LEU A 229 4.60 -4.32 -6.65
C LEU A 229 6.11 -4.45 -6.84
N PHE A 230 6.83 -4.85 -5.79
CA PHE A 230 8.29 -4.89 -5.77
C PHE A 230 8.75 -6.33 -5.92
N GLU A 231 9.11 -6.71 -7.14
CA GLU A 231 9.61 -8.04 -7.46
C GLU A 231 11.13 -8.06 -7.47
N VAL A 232 11.73 -9.01 -6.77
CA VAL A 232 13.18 -9.23 -6.81
C VAL A 232 13.50 -10.30 -7.84
N ARG A 233 13.94 -9.87 -9.03
CA ARG A 233 14.33 -10.77 -10.13
C ARG A 233 13.18 -11.72 -10.49
N ASP A 234 13.46 -12.97 -10.85
CA ASP A 234 12.47 -14.01 -11.19
C ASP A 234 12.02 -14.82 -9.95
N SER A 235 11.94 -14.18 -8.78
CA SER A 235 11.60 -14.88 -7.52
C SER A 235 10.12 -15.25 -7.45
N ALA A 236 9.83 -16.38 -6.81
CA ALA A 236 8.46 -16.78 -6.49
C ALA A 236 7.95 -16.07 -5.22
N TYR A 237 6.72 -15.54 -5.29
CA TYR A 237 6.02 -14.89 -4.19
C TYR A 237 4.89 -15.79 -3.69
N THR A 238 5.21 -16.68 -2.76
CA THR A 238 4.30 -17.75 -2.29
C THR A 238 3.84 -17.57 -0.84
N ALA A 239 4.63 -16.90 -0.02
CA ALA A 239 4.32 -16.71 1.40
C ALA A 239 3.47 -15.46 1.61
N PRO A 240 2.49 -15.45 2.53
CA PRO A 240 1.69 -14.27 2.78
C PRO A 240 2.47 -13.23 3.60
N ASN A 241 2.34 -11.95 3.24
CA ASN A 241 2.84 -10.86 4.06
C ASN A 241 1.92 -10.66 5.28
N ARG A 242 2.20 -11.38 6.36
CA ARG A 242 1.40 -11.35 7.60
C ARG A 242 1.30 -9.98 8.26
N THR A 243 2.21 -9.06 7.93
CA THR A 243 2.15 -7.67 8.40
C THR A 243 1.00 -6.87 7.76
N MET A 244 0.33 -7.43 6.75
CA MET A 244 -0.86 -6.84 6.12
C MET A 244 -2.18 -7.30 6.78
N ALA A 245 -2.10 -8.21 7.75
CA ALA A 245 -3.25 -8.60 8.56
C ALA A 245 -3.59 -7.50 9.56
N SER A 246 -4.85 -7.11 9.62
CA SER A 246 -5.35 -6.10 10.56
C SER A 246 -6.75 -6.43 11.02
N TYR A 247 -7.14 -5.83 12.15
CA TYR A 247 -8.51 -5.92 12.63
C TYR A 247 -9.31 -4.68 12.21
N ALA A 248 -10.52 -4.90 11.70
CA ALA A 248 -11.48 -3.84 11.46
C ALA A 248 -12.79 -4.13 12.18
N TYR A 249 -13.43 -3.07 12.68
CA TYR A 249 -14.76 -3.16 13.27
C TYR A 249 -15.83 -3.07 12.18
N GLY A 250 -16.81 -3.97 12.26
CA GLY A 250 -18.01 -3.92 11.43
C GLY A 250 -19.25 -4.30 12.25
N ARG A 251 -20.43 -4.12 11.67
CA ARG A 251 -21.71 -4.56 12.24
C ARG A 251 -22.15 -5.86 11.60
N GLN A 252 -22.51 -6.82 12.44
CA GLN A 252 -23.13 -8.07 12.03
C GLN A 252 -24.36 -8.33 12.91
N LYS A 253 -25.54 -8.44 12.28
CA LYS A 253 -26.83 -8.68 12.97
C LYS A 253 -27.09 -7.68 14.12
N GLY A 254 -26.73 -6.41 13.93
CA GLY A 254 -26.92 -5.35 14.93
C GLY A 254 -25.80 -5.22 15.97
N SER A 255 -24.88 -6.19 16.08
CA SER A 255 -23.75 -6.14 17.02
C SER A 255 -22.46 -5.68 16.34
N SER A 256 -21.63 -4.91 17.06
CA SER A 256 -20.27 -4.60 16.61
C SER A 256 -19.39 -5.84 16.76
N VAL A 257 -18.74 -6.25 15.67
CA VAL A 257 -17.84 -7.40 15.59
C VAL A 257 -16.52 -6.93 15.01
N GLN A 258 -15.43 -7.28 15.68
CA GLN A 258 -14.09 -7.06 15.17
C GLN A 258 -13.68 -8.27 14.32
N ARG A 259 -13.20 -8.04 13.09
CA ARG A 259 -12.74 -9.11 12.19
C ARG A 259 -11.31 -8.88 11.76
N ARG A 260 -10.47 -9.92 11.91
CA ARG A 260 -9.13 -9.97 11.32
C ARG A 260 -9.25 -10.21 9.82
N GLY A 261 -8.54 -9.44 9.01
CA GLY A 261 -8.60 -9.54 7.57
C GLY A 261 -7.54 -8.69 6.87
N PHE A 262 -7.70 -8.54 5.55
CA PHE A 262 -6.93 -7.60 4.74
C PHE A 262 -7.78 -6.35 4.48
N TRP A 263 -7.44 -5.25 5.15
CA TRP A 263 -8.23 -4.01 5.13
C TRP A 263 -7.49 -2.81 4.52
N CYS A 264 -6.38 -3.10 3.84
CA CYS A 264 -5.47 -2.13 3.26
C CYS A 264 -5.95 -1.60 1.90
N ASP A 265 -5.21 -0.65 1.34
CA ASP A 265 -5.47 0.00 0.06
C ASP A 265 -5.36 -0.98 -1.12
N ILE A 266 -6.33 -0.87 -2.02
CA ILE A 266 -6.45 -1.64 -3.28
C ILE A 266 -6.68 -0.73 -4.50
N ALA A 267 -6.62 0.59 -4.30
CA ALA A 267 -6.94 1.59 -5.32
C ALA A 267 -5.74 2.47 -5.70
N ASN A 268 -4.98 2.97 -4.72
CA ASN A 268 -3.97 4.00 -4.97
C ASN A 268 -2.57 3.39 -5.03
N GLY A 269 -2.25 2.55 -4.06
CA GLY A 269 -0.96 1.92 -3.91
C GLY A 269 0.09 2.82 -3.29
N PRO A 270 1.26 2.27 -3.01
CA PRO A 270 2.30 2.91 -2.20
C PRO A 270 3.13 3.94 -2.98
N PHE A 271 2.85 4.14 -4.28
CA PHE A 271 3.68 4.94 -5.19
C PHE A 271 3.98 6.36 -4.68
N ALA A 272 2.96 7.02 -4.12
CA ALA A 272 3.05 8.41 -3.66
C ALA A 272 4.10 8.61 -2.55
N ALA A 273 4.32 7.60 -1.73
CA ALA A 273 5.20 7.68 -0.57
C ALA A 273 6.68 7.79 -0.94
N MET A 274 7.13 7.01 -1.93
CA MET A 274 8.56 6.82 -2.20
C MET A 274 8.90 6.67 -3.69
N GLY A 275 7.91 6.59 -4.57
CA GLY A 275 8.11 6.27 -5.99
C GLY A 275 7.80 7.41 -6.95
N VAL A 276 7.48 8.62 -6.48
CA VAL A 276 7.04 9.73 -7.34
C VAL A 276 7.96 10.95 -7.31
N THR A 277 8.87 11.02 -6.35
CA THR A 277 9.85 12.11 -6.21
C THR A 277 11.24 11.55 -6.07
N CYS A 278 12.18 12.16 -6.76
CA CYS A 278 13.60 11.84 -6.69
C CYS A 278 14.38 13.15 -6.74
N ASP A 279 15.45 13.22 -5.97
CA ASP A 279 16.39 14.34 -5.94
C ASP A 279 17.47 14.24 -7.05
N ASP A 280 17.55 13.11 -7.76
CA ASP A 280 18.33 12.92 -8.98
C ASP A 280 17.41 13.03 -10.20
N GLU A 281 17.39 14.21 -10.82
CA GLU A 281 16.55 14.54 -11.98
C GLU A 281 16.79 13.61 -13.18
N ARG A 282 17.96 12.95 -13.25
CA ARG A 282 18.28 12.01 -14.33
C ARG A 282 17.37 10.78 -14.29
N LEU A 283 16.86 10.42 -13.12
CA LEU A 283 15.94 9.29 -12.92
C LEU A 283 14.47 9.67 -13.18
N THR A 284 14.11 10.95 -13.15
CA THR A 284 12.77 11.43 -13.50
C THR A 284 12.68 11.99 -14.92
N ALA A 285 13.77 11.87 -15.68
CA ALA A 285 13.88 12.35 -17.03
C ALA A 285 12.97 11.58 -18.01
N LYS A 286 12.44 12.31 -18.99
CA LYS A 286 11.65 11.75 -20.09
C LYS A 286 12.43 11.76 -21.40
N LYS A 287 12.26 10.70 -22.19
CA LYS A 287 12.67 10.61 -23.60
C LYS A 287 11.46 10.28 -24.44
N SER A 288 11.17 11.13 -25.44
CA SER A 288 9.96 11.00 -26.29
C SER A 288 8.66 10.94 -25.46
N ASP A 289 8.54 11.83 -24.47
CA ASP A 289 7.44 11.93 -23.50
C ASP A 289 7.17 10.67 -22.65
N ARG A 290 8.12 9.72 -22.62
CA ARG A 290 8.09 8.56 -21.73
C ARG A 290 9.23 8.64 -20.73
N HIS A 291 8.96 8.29 -19.48
CA HIS A 291 10.00 8.22 -18.46
C HIS A 291 11.00 7.11 -18.77
N THR A 292 12.28 7.39 -18.57
CA THR A 292 13.36 6.41 -18.76
C THR A 292 13.44 5.42 -17.61
N LYS A 293 12.93 5.82 -16.43
CA LYS A 293 12.78 4.99 -15.24
C LYS A 293 11.34 5.00 -14.75
N SER A 294 11.02 4.03 -13.93
CA SER A 294 9.71 3.79 -13.36
C SER A 294 9.66 4.20 -11.89
N SER A 295 8.45 4.31 -11.36
CA SER A 295 8.22 4.53 -9.94
C SER A 295 8.91 3.49 -9.02
N ASN A 296 9.11 2.25 -9.50
CA ASN A 296 9.78 1.21 -8.74
C ASN A 296 11.28 1.49 -8.62
N ASP A 297 11.90 1.97 -9.70
CA ASP A 297 13.30 2.37 -9.72
C ASP A 297 13.53 3.54 -8.76
N ILE A 298 12.61 4.50 -8.75
CA ILE A 298 12.66 5.64 -7.83
C ILE A 298 12.57 5.16 -6.38
N ALA A 299 11.61 4.29 -6.05
CA ALA A 299 11.46 3.76 -4.69
C ALA A 299 12.72 3.00 -4.23
N TYR A 300 13.31 2.19 -5.10
CA TYR A 300 14.56 1.48 -4.78
C TYR A 300 15.74 2.44 -4.59
N TYR A 301 15.86 3.46 -5.45
CA TYR A 301 16.89 4.49 -5.32
C TYR A 301 16.75 5.26 -4.00
N VAL A 302 15.53 5.67 -3.64
CA VAL A 302 15.24 6.37 -2.37
C VAL A 302 15.61 5.51 -1.16
N MET A 303 15.32 4.21 -1.19
CA MET A 303 15.77 3.29 -0.14
C MET A 303 17.30 3.24 -0.05
N LEU A 304 18.00 3.11 -1.17
CA LEU A 304 19.47 3.11 -1.19
C LEU A 304 20.04 4.43 -0.67
N GLN A 305 19.40 5.57 -0.97
CA GLN A 305 19.78 6.86 -0.43
C GLN A 305 19.66 6.91 1.09
N TRP A 306 18.50 6.55 1.64
CA TRP A 306 18.30 6.56 3.08
C TRP A 306 19.28 5.63 3.78
N LEU A 307 19.39 4.38 3.31
CA LEU A 307 20.26 3.40 3.93
C LEU A 307 21.74 3.78 3.85
N THR A 308 22.17 4.43 2.76
CA THR A 308 23.54 4.94 2.64
C THR A 308 23.78 6.07 3.62
N ALA A 309 22.90 7.09 3.61
CA ALA A 309 23.02 8.23 4.50
C ALA A 309 22.98 7.82 5.97
N ILE A 310 22.10 6.89 6.35
CA ILE A 310 22.02 6.35 7.71
C ILE A 310 23.33 5.64 8.11
N GLU A 311 23.93 4.86 7.22
CA GLU A 311 25.09 4.03 7.54
C GLU A 311 26.43 4.80 7.58
N ASN A 312 26.63 5.79 6.71
CA ASN A 312 27.91 6.49 6.59
C ASN A 312 27.79 8.03 6.48
N GLY A 313 26.58 8.58 6.56
CA GLY A 313 26.31 10.01 6.44
C GLY A 313 26.46 10.57 5.02
N THR A 314 26.80 9.78 4.02
CA THR A 314 26.94 10.26 2.63
C THR A 314 25.68 9.99 1.83
N ARG A 315 25.46 10.79 0.78
CA ARG A 315 24.35 10.57 -0.14
C ARG A 315 24.72 9.45 -1.13
N PHE A 316 23.81 8.51 -1.36
CA PHE A 316 23.96 7.56 -2.45
C PHE A 316 23.95 8.29 -3.79
N GLN A 317 25.00 8.11 -4.59
CA GLN A 317 25.11 8.69 -5.92
C GLN A 317 25.24 7.57 -6.94
N LEU A 318 24.35 7.60 -7.93
CA LEU A 318 24.43 6.70 -9.07
C LEU A 318 25.40 7.29 -10.09
N LYS A 319 26.38 6.49 -10.53
CA LYS A 319 27.33 6.90 -11.55
C LYS A 319 26.63 7.11 -12.88
N GLN A 320 27.16 7.99 -13.73
CA GLN A 320 26.52 8.35 -15.00
C GLN A 320 26.40 7.15 -15.94
N GLU A 321 27.40 6.28 -15.95
CA GLU A 321 27.45 5.04 -16.71
C GLU A 321 26.39 4.01 -16.28
N ASP A 322 26.01 4.01 -15.00
CA ASP A 322 25.10 3.01 -14.42
C ASP A 322 23.62 3.40 -14.57
N ILE A 323 23.31 4.65 -14.93
CA ILE A 323 21.92 5.14 -15.00
C ILE A 323 21.08 4.31 -15.97
N HIS A 324 21.65 3.98 -17.13
CA HIS A 324 20.91 3.21 -18.13
C HIS A 324 20.49 1.85 -17.57
N ASP A 325 21.39 1.17 -16.87
CA ASP A 325 21.20 -0.21 -16.40
C ASP A 325 20.56 -0.29 -15.00
N PHE A 326 20.37 0.85 -14.32
CA PHE A 326 19.70 0.92 -13.03
C PHE A 326 18.19 0.66 -13.20
N GLU A 327 17.77 -0.59 -13.10
CA GLU A 327 16.38 -1.01 -13.16
C GLU A 327 16.06 -1.96 -12.00
N TYR A 328 14.91 -1.75 -11.37
CA TYR A 328 14.39 -2.54 -10.27
C TYR A 328 13.09 -3.25 -10.69
N GLY A 329 13.05 -4.56 -10.49
CA GLY A 329 11.95 -5.41 -10.96
C GLY A 329 12.06 -5.73 -12.45
N ALA A 330 10.93 -6.13 -13.04
CA ALA A 330 10.88 -6.45 -14.46
C ALA A 330 10.94 -5.18 -15.32
N SER A 331 11.84 -5.15 -16.31
CA SER A 331 11.95 -4.02 -17.23
C SER A 331 10.64 -3.83 -18.01
N VAL A 332 10.03 -2.65 -17.87
CA VAL A 332 8.80 -2.26 -18.59
C VAL A 332 9.08 -1.41 -19.84
N ASN A 333 10.34 -1.03 -20.05
CA ASN A 333 10.76 -0.12 -21.12
C ASN A 333 11.26 -0.85 -22.38
N GLY A 334 11.66 -2.12 -22.28
CA GLY A 334 11.89 -2.99 -23.43
C GLY A 334 10.59 -3.68 -23.85
N GLY A 335 10.11 -3.46 -25.07
CA GLY A 335 8.86 -4.04 -25.61
C GLY A 335 8.83 -5.58 -25.78
N GLY A 336 9.58 -6.32 -24.96
CA GLY A 336 9.47 -7.78 -24.81
C GLY A 336 8.77 -8.11 -23.51
N ALA A 337 8.03 -9.22 -23.47
CA ALA A 337 7.54 -9.80 -22.23
C ALA A 337 8.68 -9.89 -21.21
N PHE A 338 8.47 -9.34 -20.01
CA PHE A 338 9.26 -9.53 -18.78
C PHE A 338 10.70 -10.01 -19.04
N MET A 339 11.55 -9.18 -19.65
CA MET A 339 12.97 -9.50 -19.77
C MET A 339 13.75 -8.83 -18.63
N LYS A 340 14.22 -9.70 -17.73
CA LYS A 340 15.45 -9.65 -16.92
C LYS A 340 15.84 -8.28 -16.34
N GLY A 341 15.48 -8.07 -15.08
CA GLY A 341 16.12 -7.08 -14.22
C GLY A 341 17.64 -7.34 -14.14
N PHE A 342 18.42 -6.29 -14.33
CA PHE A 342 19.88 -6.34 -14.38
C PHE A 342 20.51 -6.15 -12.99
N LEU A 343 21.23 -7.18 -12.56
CA LEU A 343 22.64 -7.06 -12.19
C LEU A 343 23.35 -8.12 -13.05
N THR A 344 24.13 -7.72 -14.04
CA THR A 344 25.06 -8.70 -14.63
C THR A 344 26.12 -9.06 -13.59
N PRO A 345 26.59 -10.32 -13.55
CA PRO A 345 27.66 -10.77 -12.66
C PRO A 345 28.98 -9.99 -12.79
N ASN A 346 29.13 -9.13 -13.81
CA ASN A 346 30.37 -8.43 -14.12
C ASN A 346 30.33 -6.90 -13.96
N SER A 347 29.26 -6.31 -13.43
CA SER A 347 29.29 -4.88 -13.06
C SER A 347 30.03 -4.71 -11.73
N LYS A 348 31.36 -4.52 -11.81
CA LYS A 348 32.19 -4.10 -10.68
C LYS A 348 31.80 -2.68 -10.25
N LEU A 349 30.80 -2.58 -9.38
CA LEU A 349 30.68 -1.46 -8.46
C LEU A 349 31.69 -1.71 -7.35
N ASP A 350 32.77 -0.92 -7.32
CA ASP A 350 33.84 -1.01 -6.32
C ASP A 350 33.27 -1.00 -4.90
N GLY A 351 33.28 -2.19 -4.32
CA GLY A 351 32.79 -2.54 -3.01
C GLY A 351 32.90 -4.05 -2.94
N VAL A 352 34.05 -4.53 -2.46
CA VAL A 352 34.36 -5.97 -2.35
C VAL A 352 33.21 -6.69 -1.66
N VAL A 353 32.48 -7.49 -2.43
CA VAL A 353 31.56 -8.50 -1.93
C VAL A 353 31.88 -9.75 -2.75
N GLU A 354 32.47 -10.74 -2.09
CA GLU A 354 32.55 -12.09 -2.64
C GLU A 354 31.14 -12.67 -2.63
N GLU A 355 30.58 -12.88 -3.82
CA GLU A 355 29.43 -13.76 -3.99
C GLU A 355 29.95 -15.20 -3.88
N VAL A 356 29.53 -15.93 -2.84
CA VAL A 356 29.76 -17.37 -2.74
C VAL A 356 28.62 -18.06 -3.47
N ASP A 357 28.91 -18.56 -4.67
CA ASP A 357 28.00 -19.41 -5.43
C ASP A 357 27.79 -20.74 -4.69
N GLY A 358 26.55 -21.00 -4.26
CA GLY A 358 26.14 -22.25 -3.65
C GLY A 358 26.12 -23.38 -4.68
N HIS A 359 27.25 -24.09 -4.82
CA HIS A 359 27.24 -25.46 -5.29
C HIS A 359 26.81 -26.36 -4.13
N ALA A 360 25.69 -27.06 -4.33
CA ALA A 360 25.26 -28.11 -3.43
C ALA A 360 26.14 -29.34 -3.67
N ASP A 361 27.21 -29.49 -2.90
CA ASP A 361 27.94 -30.73 -2.73
C ASP A 361 28.42 -30.84 -1.26
N GLU A 362 28.06 -31.97 -0.64
CA GLU A 362 28.43 -32.48 0.69
C GLU A 362 28.11 -31.59 1.92
N ALA A 363 27.34 -32.17 2.85
CA ALA A 363 27.01 -31.55 4.14
C ALA A 363 28.27 -31.45 5.02
N ASP A 364 28.97 -30.32 4.92
CA ASP A 364 29.99 -29.94 5.89
C ASP A 364 29.33 -29.79 7.27
N VAL A 365 29.90 -30.50 8.25
CA VAL A 365 29.57 -30.31 9.67
C VAL A 365 30.11 -28.93 10.05
N VAL A 366 29.29 -27.90 9.86
CA VAL A 366 29.64 -26.55 10.27
C VAL A 366 29.79 -26.54 11.79
N ASP A 367 30.96 -26.14 12.28
CA ASP A 367 31.24 -26.05 13.70
C ASP A 367 30.27 -25.02 14.32
N VAL A 368 29.34 -25.49 15.15
CA VAL A 368 28.34 -24.66 15.84
C VAL A 368 29.02 -23.54 16.62
N GLU A 369 30.25 -23.74 17.11
CA GLU A 369 31.02 -22.69 17.76
C GLU A 369 31.48 -21.59 16.80
N GLU A 370 31.85 -21.95 15.56
CA GLU A 370 32.30 -21.00 14.54
C GLU A 370 31.15 -20.12 14.06
N GLU A 371 29.97 -20.71 13.83
CA GLU A 371 28.75 -19.95 13.52
C GLU A 371 28.35 -19.01 14.66
N ALA A 372 28.42 -19.48 15.90
CA ALA A 372 28.12 -18.66 17.08
C ALA A 372 29.13 -17.49 17.21
N ARG A 373 30.42 -17.72 16.94
CA ARG A 373 31.44 -16.65 16.92
C ARG A 373 31.18 -15.66 15.80
N ALA A 374 30.88 -16.11 14.59
CA ALA A 374 30.56 -15.26 13.45
C ALA A 374 29.33 -14.38 13.72
N HIS A 375 28.27 -14.97 14.29
CA HIS A 375 27.08 -14.25 14.71
C HIS A 375 27.40 -13.20 15.79
N ALA A 376 28.21 -13.55 16.80
CA ALA A 376 28.63 -12.60 17.83
C ALA A 376 29.45 -11.43 17.27
N ILE A 377 30.29 -11.66 16.26
CA ILE A 377 31.04 -10.60 15.57
C ILE A 377 30.09 -9.69 14.81
N LYS A 378 29.13 -10.24 14.04
CA LYS A 378 28.11 -9.46 13.32
C LYS A 378 27.29 -8.58 14.27
N ALA A 379 26.84 -9.13 15.40
CA ALA A 379 26.10 -8.40 16.41
C ALA A 379 26.90 -7.22 17.00
N LYS A 380 28.21 -7.41 17.26
CA LYS A 380 29.10 -6.32 17.73
C LYS A 380 29.26 -5.21 16.68
N VAL A 381 29.43 -5.58 15.41
CA VAL A 381 29.52 -4.61 14.31
C VAL A 381 28.21 -3.83 14.17
N CYS A 382 27.07 -4.51 14.30
CA CYS A 382 25.75 -3.90 14.27
C CYS A 382 25.58 -2.89 15.42
N ALA A 383 25.92 -3.27 16.65
CA ALA A 383 25.88 -2.37 17.81
C ALA A 383 26.76 -1.12 17.61
N ALA A 384 28.00 -1.29 17.14
CA ALA A 384 28.90 -0.18 16.87
C ALA A 384 28.40 0.76 15.75
N LYS A 385 27.62 0.25 14.78
CA LYS A 385 26.98 1.07 13.75
C LYS A 385 25.76 1.81 14.30
N LEU A 386 24.97 1.18 15.17
CA LEU A 386 23.83 1.83 15.84
C LEU A 386 24.30 2.98 16.75
N GLU A 387 25.42 2.83 17.45
CA GLU A 387 26.02 3.90 18.28
C GLU A 387 26.46 5.14 17.47
N LYS A 388 26.71 4.99 16.16
CA LYS A 388 27.10 6.09 15.27
C LYS A 388 25.91 6.86 14.71
N LEU A 389 24.68 6.39 14.93
CA LEU A 389 23.50 7.12 14.49
C LEU A 389 23.40 8.49 15.18
N PRO A 390 22.75 9.48 14.56
CA PRO A 390 22.27 10.65 15.27
C PRO A 390 21.47 10.22 16.51
N LYS A 391 21.58 10.96 17.61
CA LYS A 391 20.81 10.68 18.83
C LYS A 391 19.30 10.80 18.52
N PHE A 392 18.60 9.69 18.36
CA PHE A 392 17.17 9.70 18.07
C PHE A 392 16.41 8.60 18.81
N LYS A 393 15.10 8.81 18.98
CA LYS A 393 14.16 7.78 19.43
C LYS A 393 12.90 7.76 18.56
N LEU A 394 12.39 6.57 18.28
CA LEU A 394 11.05 6.34 17.77
C LEU A 394 10.10 6.17 18.96
N LYS A 395 9.30 7.18 19.27
CA LYS A 395 8.31 7.13 20.35
C LYS A 395 6.97 6.70 19.80
N LEU A 396 6.46 5.58 20.33
CA LEU A 396 5.20 4.98 19.89
C LEU A 396 4.02 5.56 20.67
N LEU A 397 3.03 6.11 19.96
CA LEU A 397 1.78 6.63 20.51
C LEU A 397 0.61 5.86 19.88
N CYS A 398 -0.35 5.44 20.70
CA CYS A 398 -1.54 4.70 20.28
C CYS A 398 -2.75 5.09 21.13
N GLY A 399 -3.94 4.65 20.69
CA GLY A 399 -5.20 4.79 21.40
C GLY A 399 -6.05 5.95 20.89
N ASP A 400 -6.87 6.52 21.78
CA ASP A 400 -7.76 7.63 21.42
C ASP A 400 -6.95 8.92 21.20
N TRP A 401 -7.22 9.61 20.09
CA TRP A 401 -6.58 10.88 19.78
C TRP A 401 -6.85 11.95 20.86
N LEU A 402 -8.05 12.00 21.43
CA LEU A 402 -8.38 12.96 22.49
C LEU A 402 -7.59 12.69 23.77
N ASP A 403 -7.26 11.44 24.07
CA ASP A 403 -6.36 11.10 25.18
C ASP A 403 -4.96 11.67 24.92
N VAL A 404 -4.46 11.60 23.68
CA VAL A 404 -3.17 12.19 23.30
C VAL A 404 -3.23 13.72 23.43
N VAL A 405 -4.28 14.35 22.93
CA VAL A 405 -4.48 15.80 22.98
C VAL A 405 -4.61 16.33 24.40
N ARG A 406 -5.23 15.59 25.33
CA ARG A 406 -5.48 16.04 26.71
C ARG A 406 -4.32 15.78 27.67
N LYS A 407 -3.35 14.94 27.30
CA LYS A 407 -2.23 14.57 28.18
C LYS A 407 -1.38 15.81 28.50
N PRO A 408 -1.15 16.13 29.79
CA PRO A 408 -0.35 17.31 30.18
C PRO A 408 1.07 17.30 29.59
N ARG A 409 1.72 16.14 29.54
CA ARG A 409 3.06 15.96 28.95
C ARG A 409 3.17 16.28 27.47
N HIS A 410 2.05 16.36 26.75
CA HIS A 410 2.02 16.68 25.32
C HIS A 410 1.71 18.15 25.05
N GLN A 411 1.29 18.92 26.07
CA GLN A 411 0.98 20.34 25.90
C GLN A 411 2.27 21.11 25.64
N HIS A 412 2.26 21.90 24.57
CA HIS A 412 3.38 22.73 24.11
C HIS A 412 4.70 21.97 24.00
N ALA A 413 4.62 20.69 23.60
CA ALA A 413 5.74 19.78 23.64
C ALA A 413 6.41 19.59 22.28
N PHE A 414 5.71 19.85 21.17
CA PHE A 414 6.15 19.45 19.83
C PHE A 414 6.68 20.62 19.00
N ASP A 415 7.85 20.40 18.40
CA ASP A 415 8.52 21.33 17.49
C ASP A 415 7.97 21.19 16.06
N ALA A 416 7.59 19.98 15.66
CA ALA A 416 7.00 19.72 14.34
C ALA A 416 5.73 18.86 14.43
N LEU A 417 4.81 19.09 13.49
CA LEU A 417 3.57 18.33 13.32
C LEU A 417 3.40 17.89 11.86
N THR A 418 3.18 16.60 11.65
CA THR A 418 2.73 16.03 10.37
C THR A 418 1.36 15.41 10.52
N LEU A 419 0.42 15.73 9.62
CA LEU A 419 -0.92 15.12 9.58
C LEU A 419 -1.10 14.31 8.29
N GLY A 420 -1.39 13.02 8.43
CA GLY A 420 -1.69 12.14 7.29
C GLY A 420 -3.03 12.48 6.62
N THR A 421 -3.20 12.13 5.34
CA THR A 421 -4.34 12.63 4.53
C THR A 421 -5.72 12.41 5.16
N HIS A 422 -6.01 11.24 5.76
CA HIS A 422 -7.31 10.94 6.40
C HIS A 422 -7.59 11.72 7.67
N VAL A 423 -6.56 12.19 8.37
CA VAL A 423 -6.70 12.89 9.64
C VAL A 423 -6.47 14.39 9.48
N ALA A 424 -6.36 14.88 8.24
CA ALA A 424 -6.18 16.30 7.99
C ALA A 424 -7.39 17.15 8.44
N TYR A 425 -8.55 16.54 8.69
CA TYR A 425 -9.68 17.19 9.35
C TYR A 425 -9.35 17.70 10.75
N LEU A 426 -8.30 17.18 11.39
CA LEU A 426 -7.80 17.70 12.67
C LEU A 426 -7.34 19.16 12.57
N CYS A 427 -7.08 19.69 11.36
CA CYS A 427 -6.89 21.12 11.13
C CYS A 427 -8.12 21.98 11.51
N ALA A 428 -9.29 21.38 11.77
CA ALA A 428 -10.45 22.09 12.31
C ALA A 428 -10.47 22.16 13.84
N ASP A 429 -9.63 21.40 14.54
CA ASP A 429 -9.61 21.32 15.99
C ASP A 429 -8.57 22.29 16.58
N LYS A 430 -9.04 23.36 17.22
CA LYS A 430 -8.19 24.37 17.87
C LYS A 430 -7.28 23.79 18.96
N ARG A 431 -7.61 22.62 19.52
CA ARG A 431 -6.78 21.95 20.54
C ARG A 431 -5.44 21.46 19.96
N VAL A 432 -5.33 21.30 18.64
CA VAL A 432 -4.05 20.92 17.99
C VAL A 432 -2.96 21.96 18.29
N ASN A 433 -3.28 23.25 18.33
CA ASN A 433 -2.31 24.29 18.69
C ASN A 433 -1.78 24.17 20.13
N GLN A 434 -2.52 23.52 21.03
CA GLN A 434 -2.08 23.30 22.41
C GLN A 434 -0.95 22.27 22.50
N LEU A 435 -0.74 21.47 21.46
CA LEU A 435 0.37 20.51 21.37
C LEU A 435 1.67 21.18 20.93
N LEU A 436 1.57 22.27 20.17
CA LEU A 436 2.70 22.92 19.52
C LEU A 436 3.45 23.85 20.49
N LYS A 437 4.79 23.85 20.39
CA LYS A 437 5.64 24.87 21.00
C LYS A 437 5.33 26.25 20.40
N GLU A 438 5.87 27.30 21.02
CA GLU A 438 5.65 28.69 20.61
C GLU A 438 5.94 28.93 19.13
N ARG A 439 6.89 28.18 18.56
CA ARG A 439 7.18 28.16 17.13
C ARG A 439 7.30 26.72 16.68
N ALA A 440 6.53 26.33 15.66
CA ALA A 440 6.48 24.96 15.18
C ALA A 440 6.34 24.86 13.66
N ALA A 441 6.95 23.82 13.07
CA ALA A 441 6.80 23.48 11.66
C ALA A 441 5.63 22.52 11.46
N ILE A 442 4.79 22.77 10.47
CA ILE A 442 3.61 21.93 10.22
C ILE A 442 3.58 21.48 8.76
N CYS A 443 3.34 20.19 8.56
CA CYS A 443 3.16 19.56 7.27
C CYS A 443 1.83 18.82 7.24
N VAL A 444 1.00 19.08 6.25
CA VAL A 444 -0.32 18.44 6.13
C VAL A 444 -0.43 17.78 4.76
N GLU A 445 -0.63 16.47 4.75
CA GLU A 445 -0.83 15.73 3.51
C GLU A 445 -2.14 16.14 2.83
N THR A 446 -2.08 16.30 1.52
CA THR A 446 -3.26 16.56 0.69
C THR A 446 -3.87 15.26 0.17
N ALA A 447 -4.94 15.38 -0.61
CA ALA A 447 -5.55 14.27 -1.32
C ALA A 447 -5.06 14.11 -2.77
N LYS A 448 -3.93 14.75 -3.14
CA LYS A 448 -3.39 14.76 -4.51
C LYS A 448 -3.35 13.38 -5.14
N PHE A 449 -2.77 12.40 -4.44
CA PHE A 449 -2.54 11.05 -4.96
C PHE A 449 -3.69 10.07 -4.68
N LEU A 450 -4.86 10.54 -4.23
CA LEU A 450 -6.04 9.70 -4.13
C LEU A 450 -6.71 9.58 -5.50
N VAL A 451 -6.52 8.43 -6.14
CA VAL A 451 -7.02 8.04 -7.47
C VAL A 451 -8.55 8.00 -7.51
N GLU A 452 -9.19 7.70 -6.39
CA GLU A 452 -10.66 7.68 -6.27
C GLU A 452 -11.30 9.09 -6.34
N LEU A 453 -10.50 10.15 -6.13
CA LEU A 453 -11.00 11.53 -6.16
C LEU A 453 -10.80 12.16 -7.53
N ARG A 454 -11.83 12.83 -8.04
CA ARG A 454 -11.71 13.67 -9.25
C ARG A 454 -10.84 14.90 -8.99
N GLY A 455 -10.29 15.50 -10.05
CA GLY A 455 -9.50 16.73 -9.96
C GLY A 455 -10.21 17.87 -9.21
N GLU A 456 -11.50 18.09 -9.48
CA GLU A 456 -12.32 19.10 -8.79
C GLU A 456 -12.39 18.86 -7.28
N ASN A 457 -12.63 17.61 -6.89
CA ASN A 457 -12.68 17.18 -5.48
C ASN A 457 -11.33 17.37 -4.78
N ARG A 458 -10.21 17.08 -5.46
CA ARG A 458 -8.85 17.31 -4.92
C ARG A 458 -8.61 18.80 -4.69
N LYS A 459 -9.04 19.65 -5.62
CA LYS A 459 -8.92 21.12 -5.52
C LYS A 459 -9.79 21.67 -4.38
N GLU A 460 -11.05 21.24 -4.29
CA GLU A 460 -11.95 21.65 -3.21
C GLU A 460 -11.40 21.22 -1.85
N TYR A 461 -10.95 19.98 -1.73
CA TYR A 461 -10.33 19.47 -0.51
C TYR A 461 -9.11 20.30 -0.10
N GLY A 462 -8.20 20.59 -1.03
CA GLY A 462 -7.02 21.42 -0.77
C GLY A 462 -7.40 22.84 -0.31
N THR A 463 -8.40 23.45 -0.96
CA THR A 463 -8.92 24.79 -0.60
C THR A 463 -9.48 24.81 0.82
N LYS A 464 -10.34 23.85 1.17
CA LYS A 464 -10.91 23.71 2.51
C LYS A 464 -9.84 23.46 3.57
N LEU A 465 -8.89 22.58 3.25
CA LEU A 465 -7.77 22.25 4.14
C LEU A 465 -6.93 23.49 4.47
N HIS A 466 -6.63 24.29 3.46
CA HIS A 466 -5.90 25.54 3.64
C HIS A 466 -6.67 26.55 4.47
N ALA A 467 -7.97 26.73 4.21
CA ALA A 467 -8.81 27.61 4.99
C ALA A 467 -8.85 27.21 6.49
N CYS A 468 -8.96 25.91 6.79
CA CYS A 468 -8.89 25.42 8.17
C CYS A 468 -7.52 25.72 8.81
N ALA A 469 -6.41 25.48 8.11
CA ALA A 469 -5.07 25.82 8.60
C ALA A 469 -4.92 27.31 8.94
N LEU A 470 -5.38 28.20 8.05
CA LEU A 470 -5.36 29.65 8.29
C LEU A 470 -6.24 30.05 9.49
N SER A 471 -7.37 29.36 9.68
CA SER A 471 -8.26 29.58 10.84
C SER A 471 -7.63 29.17 12.19
N LEU A 472 -6.60 28.33 12.17
CA LEU A 472 -5.77 28.01 13.34
C LEU A 472 -4.65 29.04 13.58
N GLY A 473 -4.54 30.08 12.74
CA GLY A 473 -3.46 31.06 12.80
C GLY A 473 -2.13 30.53 12.25
N TRP A 474 -2.16 29.47 11.45
CA TRP A 474 -0.96 28.97 10.78
C TRP A 474 -0.64 29.84 9.55
N THR A 475 0.64 30.08 9.30
CA THR A 475 1.11 30.85 8.15
C THR A 475 1.72 29.92 7.11
N ALA A 476 1.28 30.00 5.86
CA ALA A 476 1.83 29.19 4.78
C ALA A 476 3.30 29.55 4.50
N ARG A 477 4.14 28.54 4.27
CA ARG A 477 5.57 28.72 3.95
C ARG A 477 5.83 28.98 2.47
N GLU A 478 4.94 28.52 1.61
CA GLU A 478 5.04 28.68 0.17
C GLU A 478 4.11 29.81 -0.28
N SER A 479 4.57 30.67 -1.19
CA SER A 479 3.74 31.71 -1.80
C SER A 479 3.01 31.12 -3.02
N GLY A 480 1.69 31.08 -2.97
CA GLY A 480 0.87 30.52 -4.06
C GLY A 480 -0.53 30.10 -3.60
N GLU A 481 -1.39 29.74 -4.55
CA GLU A 481 -2.69 29.13 -4.24
C GLU A 481 -2.48 27.74 -3.65
N ALA A 482 -3.23 27.42 -2.59
CA ALA A 482 -3.24 26.09 -1.99
C ALA A 482 -3.97 25.09 -2.91
N ASP A 483 -3.24 24.58 -3.89
CA ASP A 483 -3.77 23.71 -4.93
C ASP A 483 -3.54 22.23 -4.57
N GLY A 484 -4.61 21.56 -4.13
CA GLY A 484 -4.62 20.13 -3.80
C GLY A 484 -4.41 19.19 -5.00
N ILE A 485 -4.32 19.70 -6.23
CA ILE A 485 -3.92 18.93 -7.41
C ILE A 485 -2.39 18.97 -7.60
N LYS A 486 -1.76 20.10 -7.26
CA LYS A 486 -0.33 20.31 -7.51
C LYS A 486 0.54 19.88 -6.34
N SER A 487 0.14 20.23 -5.12
CA SER A 487 0.97 20.00 -3.93
C SER A 487 0.57 18.71 -3.25
N ALA A 488 1.53 17.83 -2.96
CA ALA A 488 1.30 16.59 -2.23
C ALA A 488 1.09 16.84 -0.73
N CYS A 489 1.77 17.85 -0.20
CA CYS A 489 1.63 18.35 1.16
C CYS A 489 1.55 19.88 1.14
N PHE A 490 0.91 20.46 2.15
CA PHE A 490 1.01 21.88 2.45
C PHE A 490 1.92 22.09 3.66
N ARG A 491 2.79 23.09 3.57
CA ARG A 491 3.73 23.45 4.64
C ARG A 491 3.35 24.77 5.29
N TYR A 492 3.31 24.77 6.61
CA TYR A 492 2.98 25.93 7.42
C TYR A 492 4.00 26.15 8.54
N CYS A 493 3.95 27.34 9.11
CA CYS A 493 4.60 27.71 10.36
C CYS A 493 3.52 28.13 11.35
N PHE A 494 3.62 27.65 12.58
CA PHE A 494 2.90 28.20 13.72
C PHE A 494 3.85 29.06 14.52
N ASP A 495 3.43 30.29 14.83
CA ASP A 495 4.08 31.18 15.78
C ASP A 495 2.97 31.71 16.71
N ALA A 496 3.08 31.47 18.02
CA ALA A 496 2.03 31.77 18.97
C ALA A 496 1.64 33.26 19.01
N ASN A 497 2.61 34.17 18.79
CA ASN A 497 2.37 35.60 18.78
C ASN A 497 1.65 36.02 17.49
N VAL A 498 2.11 35.50 16.34
CA VAL A 498 1.49 35.75 15.05
C VAL A 498 0.08 35.17 15.01
N ALA A 499 -0.10 33.94 15.48
CA ALA A 499 -1.38 33.26 15.52
C ALA A 499 -2.40 34.02 16.37
N LYS A 500 -2.01 34.49 17.56
CA LYS A 500 -2.88 35.33 18.41
C LYS A 500 -3.30 36.61 17.70
N ALA A 501 -2.36 37.32 17.08
CA ALA A 501 -2.67 38.54 16.33
C ALA A 501 -3.56 38.28 15.10
N HIS A 502 -3.37 37.14 14.43
CA HIS A 502 -4.18 36.73 13.28
C HIS A 502 -5.61 36.36 13.70
N LEU A 503 -5.74 35.55 14.76
CA LEU A 503 -7.03 35.11 15.31
C LEU A 503 -7.90 36.29 15.77
N GLU A 504 -7.31 37.33 16.36
CA GLU A 504 -8.05 38.55 16.71
C GLU A 504 -8.56 39.32 15.48
N ARG A 505 -7.85 39.26 14.33
CA ARG A 505 -8.30 39.91 13.08
C ARG A 505 -9.45 39.16 12.39
N ILE A 506 -9.52 37.84 12.57
CA ILE A 506 -10.52 36.98 11.92
C ILE A 506 -11.65 36.57 12.88
N LYS A 507 -11.76 37.21 14.04
CA LYS A 507 -12.72 36.87 15.10
C LYS A 507 -14.18 36.94 14.63
N ASP A 508 -14.47 37.78 13.65
CA ASP A 508 -15.79 37.98 13.04
C ASP A 508 -15.97 37.19 11.72
N ALA A 509 -14.97 36.40 11.30
CA ALA A 509 -15.07 35.56 10.12
C ALA A 509 -15.94 34.33 10.40
N PRO A 510 -16.76 33.88 9.42
CA PRO A 510 -17.53 32.66 9.58
C PRO A 510 -16.61 31.45 9.83
N PRO A 511 -17.03 30.48 10.67
CA PRO A 511 -16.24 29.29 10.93
C PRO A 511 -15.99 28.52 9.63
N ALA A 512 -14.77 28.00 9.47
CA ALA A 512 -14.44 27.15 8.32
C ALA A 512 -15.35 25.91 8.31
N GLU A 513 -15.85 25.54 7.14
CA GLU A 513 -16.62 24.31 6.97
C GLU A 513 -15.80 23.08 7.40
N PRO A 514 -16.42 22.07 8.03
CA PRO A 514 -15.73 20.86 8.43
C PRO A 514 -15.18 20.09 7.21
N LEU A 515 -13.93 19.67 7.29
CA LEU A 515 -13.32 18.74 6.33
C LEU A 515 -13.85 17.33 6.57
N GLN A 516 -14.51 16.73 5.57
CA GLN A 516 -14.92 15.34 5.63
C GLN A 516 -14.45 14.55 4.39
N LEU A 517 -13.39 13.77 4.58
CA LEU A 517 -13.17 12.55 3.81
C LEU A 517 -13.93 11.44 4.55
N MET A 518 -15.05 11.00 3.98
CA MET A 518 -15.86 9.95 4.58
C MET A 518 -15.22 8.59 4.28
N GLY A 519 -15.17 7.72 5.29
CA GLY A 519 -15.02 6.27 5.07
C GLY A 519 -16.22 5.72 4.29
N PRO A 520 -16.28 4.41 4.00
CA PRO A 520 -17.38 3.87 3.20
C PRO A 520 -18.72 4.14 3.89
N GLU A 521 -19.63 4.84 3.20
CA GLU A 521 -20.98 5.12 3.66
C GLU A 521 -21.81 3.83 3.73
N VAL A 522 -22.59 3.72 4.80
CA VAL A 522 -23.63 2.70 4.99
C VAL A 522 -24.82 3.11 4.15
N ALA A 523 -25.25 2.25 3.23
CA ALA A 523 -26.54 2.44 2.56
C ALA A 523 -27.64 2.10 3.57
N GLU A 524 -28.37 3.11 4.03
CA GLU A 524 -29.63 2.89 4.74
C GLU A 524 -30.69 2.51 3.69
N ASP A 525 -31.23 1.30 3.82
CA ASP A 525 -32.32 0.81 2.99
C ASP A 525 -33.63 1.46 3.46
N GLU A 526 -34.12 2.46 2.75
CA GLU A 526 -35.44 3.04 2.96
C GLU A 526 -36.53 2.07 2.48
N THR A 527 -36.89 1.08 3.30
CA THR A 527 -38.21 0.42 3.19
C THR A 527 -38.77 0.05 4.56
N ALA A 528 -39.50 0.97 5.18
CA ALA A 528 -40.48 0.62 6.21
C ALA A 528 -41.69 1.56 6.13
N ALA A 529 -42.70 1.09 5.40
CA ALA A 529 -44.04 1.67 5.38
C ALA A 529 -44.73 1.46 6.75
N GLY A 530 -45.17 2.58 7.34
CA GLY A 530 -46.51 2.75 7.92
C GLY A 530 -46.95 1.94 9.15
N SER A 531 -47.21 2.69 10.23
CA SER A 531 -48.42 2.68 11.11
C SER A 531 -48.11 2.52 12.61
N PRO A 532 -49.00 2.96 13.53
CA PRO A 532 -49.35 4.35 13.79
C PRO A 532 -49.13 4.74 15.28
N ALA A 533 -49.28 6.03 15.53
CA ALA A 533 -49.18 6.70 16.82
C ALA A 533 -50.06 6.09 17.93
N LEU A 534 -49.53 6.08 19.15
CA LEU A 534 -50.31 6.10 20.38
C LEU A 534 -49.72 7.15 21.33
N ASP A 535 -50.58 8.10 21.65
CA ASP A 535 -50.39 9.21 22.57
C ASP A 535 -50.25 8.73 24.02
N GLY A 536 -49.44 9.43 24.81
CA GLY A 536 -49.32 9.17 26.24
C GLY A 536 -48.46 10.23 26.94
N GLU A 537 -49.13 11.21 27.53
CA GLU A 537 -48.56 12.33 28.28
C GLU A 537 -47.69 11.90 29.48
N GLY A 538 -46.72 12.75 29.84
CA GLY A 538 -46.07 12.70 31.15
C GLY A 538 -44.73 13.43 31.24
N ARG A 539 -44.76 14.75 31.49
CA ARG A 539 -43.60 15.50 32.03
C ARG A 539 -43.57 15.31 33.56
N PRO A 540 -42.39 15.21 34.19
CA PRO A 540 -41.97 16.36 34.97
C PRO A 540 -40.47 16.67 34.87
N THR A 541 -40.19 17.88 35.33
CA THR A 541 -38.97 18.67 35.37
C THR A 541 -37.81 18.04 36.16
N GLY A 542 -36.60 18.16 35.62
CA GLY A 542 -35.33 17.97 36.34
C GLY A 542 -34.18 18.58 35.54
N THR A 543 -33.55 19.60 36.11
CA THR A 543 -32.32 20.24 35.63
C THR A 543 -31.16 19.25 35.57
N GLU A 544 -30.47 19.10 34.44
CA GLU A 544 -29.06 18.68 34.41
C GLU A 544 -28.37 18.91 33.06
N ALA A 545 -27.07 19.17 33.20
CA ALA A 545 -25.98 19.44 32.25
C ALA A 545 -26.19 19.21 30.74
N VAL A 546 -25.77 20.22 29.97
CA VAL A 546 -25.52 20.17 28.53
C VAL A 546 -24.35 19.20 28.27
N ALA A 547 -24.66 17.97 27.85
CA ALA A 547 -23.69 17.03 27.32
C ALA A 547 -23.28 17.48 25.91
N ALA A 548 -21.97 17.57 25.68
CA ALA A 548 -21.38 17.86 24.38
C ALA A 548 -21.49 16.62 23.48
N ASP A 549 -21.95 16.84 22.25
CA ASP A 549 -22.21 15.80 21.26
C ASP A 549 -20.99 14.93 20.94
N ASP A 550 -21.26 13.64 21.01
CA ASP A 550 -20.40 12.49 20.76
C ASP A 550 -20.38 12.20 19.26
N VAL A 551 -19.33 12.62 18.55
CA VAL A 551 -19.15 12.26 17.13
C VAL A 551 -18.44 10.91 17.06
N GLY A 552 -19.20 9.85 17.30
CA GLY A 552 -18.77 8.46 17.19
C GLY A 552 -18.44 8.09 15.73
N LEU A 553 -17.26 7.50 15.53
CA LEU A 553 -16.82 6.97 14.24
C LEU A 553 -17.77 5.87 13.75
N GLY A 554 -18.25 6.02 12.52
CA GLY A 554 -19.21 5.12 11.86
C GLY A 554 -18.73 3.68 11.73
N CYS A 555 -19.62 2.74 12.07
CA CYS A 555 -19.43 1.30 11.90
C CYS A 555 -19.88 0.84 10.50
N LEU A 556 -19.06 0.01 9.84
CA LEU A 556 -19.33 -0.55 8.51
C LEU A 556 -20.19 -1.83 8.56
N GLN A 557 -21.17 -1.96 7.67
CA GLN A 557 -21.88 -3.22 7.44
C GLN A 557 -21.10 -4.16 6.50
N ILE A 558 -21.08 -5.46 6.82
CA ILE A 558 -20.64 -6.52 5.91
C ILE A 558 -21.84 -7.44 5.66
N ALA A 559 -22.29 -7.53 4.41
CA ALA A 559 -23.35 -8.44 4.00
C ALA A 559 -22.88 -9.90 4.15
N ALA A 560 -23.73 -10.75 4.73
CA ALA A 560 -23.59 -12.20 4.69
C ALA A 560 -24.64 -12.75 3.73
N GLU A 561 -24.21 -13.55 2.76
CA GLU A 561 -25.05 -14.32 1.86
C GLU A 561 -25.96 -15.25 2.67
N GLN A 562 -27.25 -15.28 2.31
CA GLN A 562 -28.17 -16.35 2.69
C GLN A 562 -28.40 -17.22 1.46
N ASN A 563 -27.90 -18.44 1.56
CA ASN A 563 -28.25 -19.56 0.72
C ASN A 563 -29.67 -19.99 1.13
N ASP A 564 -30.63 -20.03 0.20
CA ASP A 564 -31.86 -20.77 0.41
C ASP A 564 -32.35 -21.40 -0.89
N GLU A 565 -32.38 -22.73 -0.88
CA GLU A 565 -33.08 -23.57 -1.84
C GLU A 565 -34.58 -23.50 -1.56
N ARG A 566 -35.41 -23.15 -2.55
CA ARG A 566 -36.68 -23.87 -2.81
C ARG A 566 -37.39 -23.46 -4.11
N THR A 567 -38.15 -24.44 -4.55
CA THR A 567 -38.80 -24.70 -5.81
C THR A 567 -40.12 -23.95 -6.04
N THR A 568 -40.53 -23.95 -7.31
CA THR A 568 -41.89 -23.95 -7.90
C THR A 568 -42.62 -22.65 -8.27
N GLN A 569 -43.03 -22.67 -9.55
CA GLN A 569 -44.32 -22.27 -10.15
C GLN A 569 -44.48 -20.85 -10.72
N ASP A 570 -44.20 -20.77 -12.02
CA ASP A 570 -45.16 -20.46 -13.10
C ASP A 570 -46.39 -19.61 -12.76
N SER A 571 -46.45 -18.39 -13.30
CA SER A 571 -47.67 -17.80 -13.87
C SER A 571 -47.36 -16.47 -14.59
N THR A 572 -47.66 -16.42 -15.88
CA THR A 572 -47.89 -15.19 -16.65
C THR A 572 -49.25 -14.56 -16.26
N PRO A 573 -49.42 -13.24 -16.50
CA PRO A 573 -50.36 -12.85 -17.56
C PRO A 573 -49.93 -11.63 -18.39
N ASP A 574 -49.74 -11.90 -19.68
CA ASP A 574 -50.29 -11.29 -20.90
C ASP A 574 -51.05 -9.93 -20.98
N ILE A 575 -50.85 -9.29 -22.15
CA ILE A 575 -51.66 -8.29 -22.91
C ILE A 575 -51.28 -6.78 -22.72
N VAL A 576 -51.02 -5.89 -23.71
CA VAL A 576 -51.30 -5.77 -25.16
C VAL A 576 -50.16 -5.01 -25.89
N ALA A 577 -49.95 -5.34 -27.17
CA ALA A 577 -49.11 -4.61 -28.15
C ALA A 577 -49.89 -3.63 -29.04
N GLN A 578 -49.20 -2.62 -29.60
CA GLN A 578 -49.47 -1.99 -30.92
C GLN A 578 -48.10 -1.54 -31.45
N SER A 579 -47.68 -1.68 -32.71
CA SER A 579 -48.31 -2.10 -33.97
C SER A 579 -47.20 -2.47 -34.98
N GLU A 580 -47.50 -3.41 -35.87
CA GLU A 580 -46.65 -4.17 -36.81
C GLU A 580 -46.05 -3.37 -38.00
N PRO A 581 -45.10 -3.98 -38.75
CA PRO A 581 -44.95 -3.74 -40.18
C PRO A 581 -45.40 -4.94 -41.04
N VAL A 582 -46.04 -4.59 -42.15
CA VAL A 582 -46.63 -5.42 -43.20
C VAL A 582 -45.57 -6.17 -44.03
N ILE A 583 -45.86 -7.43 -44.38
CA ILE A 583 -45.13 -8.24 -45.37
C ILE A 583 -45.89 -8.23 -46.70
N LEU A 584 -45.19 -8.04 -47.83
CA LEU A 584 -45.56 -8.62 -49.14
C LEU A 584 -44.30 -8.94 -49.99
N PRO A 585 -44.41 -9.84 -50.99
CA PRO A 585 -43.38 -10.82 -51.34
C PRO A 585 -42.67 -10.54 -52.68
N GLY A 586 -41.55 -11.25 -52.91
CA GLY A 586 -40.95 -11.39 -54.24
C GLY A 586 -39.43 -11.24 -54.25
N GLY A 587 -38.74 -12.27 -54.71
CA GLY A 587 -37.29 -12.27 -54.80
C GLY A 587 -36.76 -11.36 -55.89
N GLN A 588 -35.71 -10.60 -55.56
CA GLN A 588 -34.59 -10.34 -56.46
C GLN A 588 -33.42 -9.74 -55.66
N VAL A 589 -32.24 -10.28 -55.92
CA VAL A 589 -30.95 -9.78 -55.47
C VAL A 589 -30.62 -8.52 -56.27
N MET A 590 -30.29 -7.39 -55.62
CA MET A 590 -29.23 -6.48 -56.05
C MET A 590 -28.95 -5.35 -55.04
N GLY A 591 -27.67 -5.23 -54.67
CA GLY A 591 -26.91 -3.98 -54.55
C GLY A 591 -27.32 -2.97 -53.48
N THR A 592 -26.80 -3.13 -52.26
CA THR A 592 -26.68 -2.01 -51.32
C THR A 592 -25.33 -1.32 -51.45
N SER A 593 -25.42 0.01 -51.43
CA SER A 593 -24.42 1.00 -51.77
C SER A 593 -23.21 1.06 -50.83
N GLN A 594 -22.11 1.55 -51.40
CA GLN A 594 -20.75 1.71 -50.86
C GLN A 594 -20.59 2.71 -49.69
N ALA A 595 -21.59 2.85 -48.80
CA ALA A 595 -21.58 3.80 -47.70
C ALA A 595 -21.74 3.18 -46.29
N GLU A 596 -21.88 1.86 -46.15
CA GLU A 596 -22.00 1.17 -44.84
C GLU A 596 -20.82 0.23 -44.52
N LEU A 597 -19.60 0.59 -44.93
CA LEU A 597 -18.39 -0.22 -44.69
C LEU A 597 -17.27 0.51 -43.92
N SER A 598 -17.55 1.64 -43.27
CA SER A 598 -16.52 2.49 -42.62
C SER A 598 -16.52 2.48 -41.09
N ALA A 599 -17.07 1.45 -40.43
CA ALA A 599 -17.15 1.41 -38.96
C ALA A 599 -16.73 0.08 -38.30
N ILE A 600 -15.59 -0.51 -38.69
CA ILE A 600 -14.87 -1.49 -37.83
C ILE A 600 -13.36 -1.30 -38.02
N GLY A 601 -12.71 -0.68 -37.02
CA GLY A 601 -11.26 -0.48 -36.97
C GLY A 601 -10.51 -1.72 -36.49
N ASN A 602 -10.20 -2.63 -37.41
CA ASN A 602 -8.94 -3.39 -37.47
C ASN A 602 -8.89 -4.17 -38.79
N GLY A 603 -7.88 -3.91 -39.63
CA GLY A 603 -7.81 -4.27 -41.05
C GLY A 603 -8.44 -5.61 -41.43
N GLY A 604 -9.61 -5.51 -42.06
CA GLY A 604 -10.48 -6.63 -42.40
C GLY A 604 -9.77 -7.71 -43.21
N LYS A 605 -9.53 -8.85 -42.57
CA LYS A 605 -9.06 -10.05 -43.24
C LYS A 605 -10.22 -11.04 -43.24
N ILE A 606 -10.58 -11.49 -44.43
CA ILE A 606 -11.66 -12.45 -44.65
C ILE A 606 -11.06 -13.85 -44.55
N CYS A 607 -11.75 -14.77 -43.87
CA CYS A 607 -11.33 -16.14 -43.73
C CYS A 607 -11.17 -16.80 -45.10
N ALA A 608 -9.99 -17.38 -45.35
CA ALA A 608 -9.66 -18.02 -46.62
C ALA A 608 -10.51 -19.26 -46.95
N ILE A 609 -11.27 -19.79 -45.98
CA ILE A 609 -12.14 -20.97 -46.14
C ILE A 609 -13.61 -20.58 -46.19
N THR A 610 -14.08 -19.74 -45.26
CA THR A 610 -15.52 -19.49 -45.06
C THR A 610 -16.02 -18.15 -45.57
N GLY A 611 -15.14 -17.22 -45.94
CA GLY A 611 -15.56 -15.87 -46.37
C GLY A 611 -16.04 -14.96 -45.22
N LEU A 612 -16.01 -15.42 -43.97
CA LEU A 612 -16.40 -14.65 -42.79
C LEU A 612 -15.24 -13.79 -42.26
N PRO A 613 -15.49 -12.74 -41.45
CA PRO A 613 -14.44 -11.98 -40.79
C PRO A 613 -13.51 -12.89 -39.97
N ALA A 614 -12.21 -12.84 -40.25
CA ALA A 614 -11.22 -13.69 -39.59
C ALA A 614 -10.62 -13.01 -38.36
N LYS A 615 -10.61 -13.74 -37.24
CA LYS A 615 -9.99 -13.29 -35.98
C LYS A 615 -8.57 -13.83 -35.80
N TYR A 616 -8.19 -14.87 -36.55
CA TYR A 616 -6.93 -15.60 -36.37
C TYR A 616 -6.17 -15.74 -37.69
N LYS A 617 -4.86 -16.02 -37.62
CA LYS A 617 -4.02 -16.34 -38.78
C LYS A 617 -3.30 -17.65 -38.57
N ASP A 618 -3.18 -18.41 -39.64
CA ASP A 618 -2.46 -19.66 -39.66
C ASP A 618 -0.93 -19.43 -39.64
N PRO A 619 -0.17 -20.03 -38.70
CA PRO A 619 1.25 -19.75 -38.53
C PRO A 619 2.16 -20.35 -39.63
N VAL A 620 1.64 -21.25 -40.48
CA VAL A 620 2.44 -21.87 -41.56
C VAL A 620 2.16 -21.20 -42.90
N THR A 621 0.90 -20.92 -43.21
CA THR A 621 0.49 -20.30 -44.48
C THR A 621 0.34 -18.78 -44.40
N GLY A 622 0.23 -18.21 -43.20
CA GLY A 622 -0.08 -16.80 -42.98
C GLY A 622 -1.53 -16.42 -43.31
N LEU A 623 -2.36 -17.39 -43.76
CA LEU A 623 -3.72 -17.15 -44.22
C LEU A 623 -4.69 -16.92 -43.02
N PRO A 624 -5.59 -15.93 -43.13
CA PRO A 624 -6.59 -15.64 -42.09
C PRO A 624 -7.69 -16.72 -42.02
N TYR A 625 -8.13 -17.07 -40.79
CA TYR A 625 -9.26 -17.98 -40.56
C TYR A 625 -10.20 -17.52 -39.43
N ALA A 626 -11.47 -17.94 -39.50
CA ALA A 626 -12.53 -17.47 -38.60
C ALA A 626 -12.73 -18.34 -37.35
N ASN A 627 -12.68 -19.67 -37.49
CA ASN A 627 -12.96 -20.64 -36.42
C ASN A 627 -12.15 -21.93 -36.58
N LEU A 628 -12.28 -22.85 -35.62
CA LEU A 628 -11.49 -24.09 -35.57
C LEU A 628 -11.74 -25.02 -36.76
N ASP A 629 -12.96 -25.07 -37.29
CA ASP A 629 -13.29 -25.90 -38.45
C ASP A 629 -12.65 -25.34 -39.73
N ALA A 630 -12.66 -24.01 -39.89
CA ALA A 630 -11.92 -23.34 -40.95
C ALA A 630 -10.40 -23.59 -40.84
N TYR A 631 -9.85 -23.67 -39.63
CA TYR A 631 -8.44 -24.02 -39.42
C TYR A 631 -8.13 -25.46 -39.82
N LYS A 632 -8.98 -26.43 -39.43
CA LYS A 632 -8.83 -27.84 -39.81
C LYS A 632 -8.86 -28.03 -41.33
N GLU A 633 -9.81 -27.37 -42.00
CA GLU A 633 -9.95 -27.40 -43.45
C GLU A 633 -8.75 -26.74 -44.16
N LEU A 634 -8.24 -25.62 -43.62
CA LEU A 634 -7.02 -24.97 -44.11
C LEU A 634 -5.80 -25.91 -43.98
N ARG A 635 -5.73 -26.73 -42.94
CA ARG A 635 -4.64 -27.71 -42.72
C ARG A 635 -4.74 -28.96 -43.59
N LYS A 636 -5.95 -29.35 -43.98
CA LYS A 636 -6.15 -30.36 -45.02
C LYS A 636 -5.63 -29.88 -46.37
N ARG A 637 -5.86 -28.60 -46.70
CA ARG A 637 -5.40 -27.98 -47.96
C ARG A 637 -3.92 -27.63 -47.97
N HIS A 638 -3.37 -27.27 -46.82
CA HIS A 638 -1.97 -26.90 -46.62
C HIS A 638 -1.36 -27.67 -45.43
N PRO A 639 -0.97 -28.94 -45.64
CA PRO A 639 -0.34 -29.76 -44.61
C PRO A 639 0.98 -29.13 -44.13
N ASP A 640 1.26 -29.24 -42.84
CA ASP A 640 2.52 -28.75 -42.28
C ASP A 640 3.67 -29.70 -42.70
N PRO A 641 4.74 -29.20 -43.37
CA PRO A 641 5.88 -30.04 -43.74
C PRO A 641 6.63 -30.63 -42.53
N LYS A 642 6.40 -30.14 -41.30
CA LYS A 642 7.03 -30.64 -40.06
C LYS A 642 6.21 -31.66 -39.28
N LYS A 643 5.02 -32.07 -39.74
CA LYS A 643 4.18 -33.07 -39.07
C LYS A 643 3.59 -34.08 -40.07
N PRO A 644 3.82 -35.39 -39.93
CA PRO A 644 3.12 -36.39 -40.75
C PRO A 644 1.63 -36.42 -40.39
N LEU A 645 0.78 -36.59 -41.41
CA LEU A 645 -0.69 -36.66 -41.28
C LEU A 645 -1.11 -37.90 -40.46
N PRO A 646 -2.14 -37.79 -39.59
CA PRO A 646 -2.74 -38.97 -38.97
C PRO A 646 -3.55 -39.74 -40.02
N SER A 647 -3.38 -41.06 -40.04
CA SER A 647 -4.18 -41.98 -40.85
C SER A 647 -5.61 -42.06 -40.31
N ASP A 648 -6.58 -41.86 -41.20
CA ASP A 648 -8.00 -42.08 -40.96
C ASP A 648 -8.29 -43.58 -40.77
N GLU A 649 -8.45 -44.05 -39.53
CA GLU A 649 -9.25 -45.24 -39.21
C GLU A 649 -9.77 -45.17 -37.75
N LYS A 650 -11.07 -44.86 -37.59
CA LYS A 650 -12.09 -45.62 -36.84
C LYS A 650 -13.17 -44.71 -36.23
N GLU A 651 -14.32 -44.66 -36.92
CA GLU A 651 -15.63 -44.43 -36.33
C GLU A 651 -16.19 -45.76 -35.74
N GLU A 652 -17.06 -45.59 -34.74
CA GLU A 652 -17.93 -46.56 -34.04
C GLU A 652 -17.26 -47.54 -33.04
N ALA A 653 -17.77 -47.81 -31.83
CA ALA A 653 -19.12 -47.65 -31.28
C ALA A 653 -19.11 -47.48 -29.74
N SER A 654 -20.28 -47.06 -29.25
CA SER A 654 -20.75 -46.90 -27.88
C SER A 654 -20.46 -48.05 -26.90
N GLU A 655 -20.05 -47.71 -25.68
CA GLU A 655 -20.50 -48.38 -24.45
C GLU A 655 -20.19 -47.49 -23.22
N VAL A 656 -21.20 -47.27 -22.38
CA VAL A 656 -21.14 -46.52 -21.12
C VAL A 656 -20.60 -47.44 -20.02
N PRO A 657 -19.67 -46.98 -19.15
CA PRO A 657 -19.89 -47.27 -17.74
C PRO A 657 -19.52 -46.12 -16.78
N GLU A 658 -20.47 -45.91 -15.86
CA GLU A 658 -20.38 -45.46 -14.46
C GLU A 658 -19.12 -44.76 -13.93
N PHE A 659 -19.38 -43.55 -13.44
CA PHE A 659 -18.51 -42.74 -12.60
C PHE A 659 -18.53 -43.29 -11.16
N GLN A 660 -17.42 -43.86 -10.68
CA GLN A 660 -17.19 -44.08 -9.25
C GLN A 660 -15.99 -43.28 -8.76
N GLU A 661 -16.25 -42.41 -7.79
CA GLU A 661 -15.29 -41.69 -6.98
C GLU A 661 -14.26 -42.63 -6.33
N ARG A 662 -12.98 -42.23 -6.33
CA ARG A 662 -11.99 -42.76 -5.38
C ARG A 662 -11.35 -41.63 -4.59
N LEU A 663 -11.90 -41.46 -3.39
CA LEU A 663 -11.22 -40.97 -2.20
C LEU A 663 -9.88 -41.72 -2.01
N ARG A 664 -8.81 -40.98 -1.71
CA ARG A 664 -7.53 -41.56 -1.28
C ARG A 664 -7.57 -41.85 0.22
N PRO A 665 -7.15 -43.04 0.70
CA PRO A 665 -7.22 -43.40 2.10
C PRO A 665 -6.08 -42.82 2.94
N ILE A 666 -6.47 -42.36 4.13
CA ILE A 666 -5.63 -42.09 5.30
C ILE A 666 -5.03 -43.41 5.78
N LEU A 667 -3.69 -43.50 5.85
CA LEU A 667 -3.01 -44.60 6.53
C LEU A 667 -2.66 -44.18 7.96
N THR A 668 -3.42 -44.72 8.91
CA THR A 668 -3.07 -44.81 10.32
C THR A 668 -2.06 -45.93 10.54
N GLY A 669 -0.92 -45.64 11.16
CA GLY A 669 0.05 -46.63 11.62
C GLY A 669 0.67 -46.21 12.94
N GLY A 670 0.09 -46.68 14.05
CA GLY A 670 0.66 -46.53 15.38
C GLY A 670 1.69 -47.61 15.69
N MET A 671 2.81 -47.20 16.29
CA MET A 671 3.79 -47.98 17.07
C MET A 671 4.71 -46.90 17.68
N GLY A 672 5.08 -46.84 18.95
CA GLY A 672 5.00 -47.73 20.08
C GLY A 672 6.12 -47.26 21.00
N ARG A 673 5.79 -46.79 22.21
CA ARG A 673 6.76 -46.35 23.22
C ARG A 673 7.80 -47.44 23.48
N ARG A 674 9.09 -47.10 23.41
CA ARG A 674 10.12 -47.78 24.20
C ARG A 674 11.00 -46.76 24.93
N VAL A 675 10.80 -46.78 26.24
CA VAL A 675 11.71 -46.32 27.28
C VAL A 675 13.03 -47.07 27.12
N ASN A 676 14.17 -46.39 27.24
CA ASN A 676 15.37 -47.01 27.78
C ASN A 676 16.04 -46.09 28.80
N LYS A 677 16.29 -46.73 29.94
CA LYS A 677 16.85 -46.25 31.19
C LYS A 677 18.38 -46.31 31.12
N ALA A 678 19.02 -45.51 31.97
CA ALA A 678 20.45 -45.39 32.19
C ALA A 678 21.20 -46.69 32.56
N CYS A 679 22.51 -46.68 32.27
CA CYS A 679 23.70 -47.31 32.91
C CYS A 679 24.78 -47.32 31.79
N SER A 680 25.97 -46.75 31.90
CA SER A 680 26.91 -46.56 33.01
C SER A 680 27.82 -45.37 32.71
#